data_AF-A0A2I2F898-F1
#
_entry.id   AF-A0A2I2F898-F1
#
_cell.length_a   1.000
_cell.length_b   1.000
_cell.length_c   1.000
_cell.angle_alpha   90.00
_cell.angle_beta   90.00
_cell.angle_gamma   90.00
#
_symmetry.space_group_name_H-M   'P 1'
#
loop_
_entity.id
_entity.type
_entity.pdbx_description
1 polymer ?
#
loop_
_entity_poly.entity_id
_entity_poly.type
_entity_poly.pdbx_seq_one_letter_code
_entity_poly.pdbx_strand_id
1 'polypeptide(L)'
;MISRVSFYPGLLDQNTHDRILSFSQAARSETVAKMTLEDLPNELLLLIAAYNDNHGNTLSLAQCCRRFYFLLRQEIYTSIDFTYLCPWALSRLTHTIIEHPELAQSVRKLSMGVRNGYCPKSHRPNTKYHAATLLPAVSAAAHTLDEQQAWQKALQCGQIDPWTALLLPLLPNLSQLKLKLDYPASYLNRMLERAVRGQKPFDTTPPFPALEQVSATWHDHENGIFSSRLLPFFSFPAMRRFQGHMVVEDHIAGPAPELLKRREFSGVTDIDLTAAHAEQGLGYLLRACRGLKSFRYVHAHASISLKDFNPARFHRALEPHRETLERLEFRLDDGLGWGSTGSEREDDFFGPLAGFTALREVALRAANIVDWSKGDDGSFGALAGNLPRALRVLALDQFDQCDMGVMVAQLEDLVGCAKDRFPDLGLIEIQGDLHDAGRGGRSMKEEVVGVTERLRGLCSEAGIDCRWWNREGGYTYAFSQLHPIPTPPISEHHSSHQASTSTTSNPHRMVFYNLVFYRGDHWHESNKPNGGRDNRYLIIASTRSKADLLYRVLQENKSLTGGRKFHELKRLSPQMWSWCGDGPKALYDAIEKINIGTAEVVTAETKQMVLAELRGHVFFQFLDAWDTLPLGFPVLRADEGDVADRMNGGRFCVRSRRWPRRFWALHRGSNSCAIVVSEWERAVFRVCIEGVERETAEKDGKKDSEE
;
A
#
# COMPACT_ATOMS: atom_id res chain seq x y z
N MET A 1 -11.27 65.11 10.99
CA MET A 1 -10.37 66.27 10.76
C MET A 1 -9.96 66.24 9.29
N ILE A 2 -10.11 67.37 8.61
CA ILE A 2 -10.08 67.55 7.16
C ILE A 2 -8.66 67.88 6.67
N SER A 3 -8.21 67.25 5.58
CA SER A 3 -7.51 67.89 4.44
C SER A 3 -7.52 66.88 3.27
N ARG A 4 -8.34 67.08 2.23
CA ARG A 4 -8.15 67.93 1.04
C ARG A 4 -6.93 67.55 0.19
N VAL A 5 -7.19 66.90 -0.95
CA VAL A 5 -6.60 67.26 -2.25
C VAL A 5 -7.73 67.29 -3.27
N SER A 6 -7.76 68.35 -4.07
CA SER A 6 -8.83 68.78 -4.98
C SER A 6 -8.69 68.23 -6.39
N PHE A 7 -9.86 68.06 -7.02
CA PHE A 7 -10.13 67.72 -8.42
C PHE A 7 -9.72 68.81 -9.43
N TYR A 8 -9.56 68.41 -10.69
CA TYR A 8 -10.16 69.15 -11.82
C TYR A 8 -10.98 68.20 -12.73
N PRO A 9 -12.06 68.70 -13.38
CA PRO A 9 -13.23 67.93 -13.76
C PRO A 9 -13.42 67.80 -15.28
N GLY A 10 -14.29 66.88 -15.70
CA GLY A 10 -14.83 66.93 -17.05
C GLY A 10 -15.65 65.70 -17.43
N LEU A 11 -16.96 65.91 -17.52
CA LEU A 11 -18.01 65.01 -18.05
C LEU A 11 -18.42 63.83 -17.15
N LEU A 12 -19.54 64.02 -16.44
CA LEU A 12 -20.66 63.07 -16.41
C LEU A 12 -21.88 63.77 -15.80
N ASP A 13 -23.04 63.59 -16.45
CA ASP A 13 -24.35 64.13 -16.11
C ASP A 13 -24.82 63.65 -14.71
N GLN A 14 -25.41 64.58 -13.95
CA GLN A 14 -26.01 64.42 -12.61
C GLN A 14 -26.95 63.20 -12.52
N ASN A 15 -27.59 62.82 -13.64
CA ASN A 15 -28.47 61.65 -13.75
C ASN A 15 -27.75 60.30 -13.57
N THR A 16 -26.44 60.25 -13.78
CA THR A 16 -25.62 59.03 -13.60
C THR A 16 -25.25 58.81 -12.14
N HIS A 17 -25.07 59.91 -11.39
CA HIS A 17 -24.69 59.85 -9.98
C HIS A 17 -25.85 59.35 -9.09
N ASP A 18 -27.08 59.74 -9.40
CA ASP A 18 -28.27 59.26 -8.68
C ASP A 18 -28.62 57.81 -9.02
N ARG A 19 -28.32 57.36 -10.26
CA ARG A 19 -28.45 55.94 -10.65
C ARG A 19 -27.45 55.04 -9.94
N ILE A 20 -26.20 55.47 -9.77
CA ILE A 20 -25.17 54.72 -9.05
C ILE A 20 -25.49 54.61 -7.56
N LEU A 21 -26.06 55.67 -6.95
CA LEU A 21 -26.49 55.61 -5.55
C LEU A 21 -27.72 54.70 -5.36
N SER A 22 -28.66 54.67 -6.31
CA SER A 22 -29.81 53.74 -6.27
C SER A 22 -29.39 52.26 -6.46
N PHE A 23 -28.39 51.99 -7.30
CA PHE A 23 -27.82 50.64 -7.47
C PHE A 23 -27.02 50.19 -6.23
N SER A 24 -26.35 51.12 -5.54
CA SER A 24 -25.61 50.80 -4.31
C SER A 24 -26.51 50.48 -3.11
N GLN A 25 -27.75 50.97 -3.10
CA GLN A 25 -28.75 50.63 -2.08
C GLN A 25 -29.55 49.36 -2.43
N ALA A 26 -29.79 49.07 -3.71
CA ALA A 26 -30.38 47.79 -4.14
C ALA A 26 -29.41 46.60 -3.94
N ALA A 27 -28.12 46.78 -4.24
CA ALA A 27 -27.10 45.74 -4.06
C ALA A 27 -26.72 45.45 -2.59
N ARG A 28 -27.21 46.25 -1.63
CA ARG A 28 -27.07 45.97 -0.19
C ARG A 28 -28.26 45.21 0.40
N SER A 29 -29.26 44.88 -0.41
CA SER A 29 -30.46 44.13 0.01
C SER A 29 -30.66 42.79 -0.72
N GLU A 30 -29.69 42.33 -1.50
CA GLU A 30 -29.65 40.94 -1.97
C GLU A 30 -28.71 40.14 -1.07
N THR A 31 -29.33 39.45 -0.13
CA THR A 31 -28.72 38.29 0.51
C THR A 31 -28.34 37.32 -0.59
N VAL A 32 -27.05 37.21 -0.92
CA VAL A 32 -26.53 36.03 -1.62
C VAL A 32 -26.89 34.86 -0.72
N ALA A 33 -28.01 34.20 -1.02
CA ALA A 33 -28.48 33.06 -0.26
C ALA A 33 -27.33 32.07 -0.23
N LYS A 34 -26.76 31.90 0.95
CA LYS A 34 -25.60 31.04 1.15
C LYS A 34 -26.08 29.62 0.90
N MET A 35 -25.92 29.15 -0.33
CA MET A 35 -26.34 27.81 -0.74
C MET A 35 -25.58 26.83 0.14
N THR A 36 -26.33 26.10 0.96
CA THR A 36 -25.80 25.08 1.84
C THR A 36 -25.74 23.75 1.10
N LEU A 37 -24.95 22.81 1.59
CA LEU A 37 -24.91 21.46 1.01
C LEU A 37 -26.29 20.77 1.06
N GLU A 38 -27.18 21.21 1.95
CA GLU A 38 -28.55 20.75 2.07
C GLU A 38 -29.46 21.26 0.95
N ASP A 39 -29.03 22.26 0.19
CA ASP A 39 -29.80 22.81 -0.94
C ASP A 39 -29.46 22.10 -2.26
N LEU A 40 -28.44 21.24 -2.28
CA LEU A 40 -28.06 20.49 -3.48
C LEU A 40 -29.10 19.40 -3.81
N PRO A 41 -29.43 19.16 -5.09
CA PRO A 41 -30.20 18.00 -5.52
C PRO A 41 -29.56 16.67 -5.13
N ASN A 42 -30.37 15.62 -5.01
CA ASN A 42 -29.91 14.29 -4.61
C ASN A 42 -28.86 13.72 -5.57
N GLU A 43 -29.01 13.99 -6.86
CA GLU A 43 -28.12 13.54 -7.92
C GLU A 43 -26.70 14.12 -7.74
N LEU A 44 -26.60 15.40 -7.36
CA LEU A 44 -25.31 16.04 -7.08
C LEU A 44 -24.67 15.49 -5.81
N LEU A 45 -25.46 15.20 -4.77
CA LEU A 45 -24.95 14.59 -3.54
C LEU A 45 -24.44 13.17 -3.77
N LEU A 46 -25.13 12.38 -4.61
CA LEU A 46 -24.67 11.06 -5.04
C LEU A 46 -23.40 11.16 -5.89
N LEU A 47 -23.32 12.14 -6.79
CA LEU A 47 -22.13 12.37 -7.59
C LEU A 47 -20.93 12.75 -6.70
N ILE A 48 -21.11 13.66 -5.73
CA ILE A 48 -20.09 14.02 -4.74
C ILE A 48 -19.62 12.79 -3.96
N ALA A 49 -20.55 11.92 -3.55
CA ALA A 49 -20.21 10.68 -2.85
C ALA A 49 -19.45 9.68 -3.76
N ALA A 50 -19.80 9.59 -5.04
CA ALA A 50 -19.13 8.73 -6.00
C ALA A 50 -17.70 9.18 -6.33
N TYR A 51 -17.41 10.49 -6.25
CA TYR A 51 -16.06 11.04 -6.39
C TYR A 51 -15.19 10.91 -5.13
N ASN A 52 -15.76 10.47 -3.99
CA ASN A 52 -14.97 10.18 -2.81
C ASN A 52 -14.37 8.78 -2.90
N ASP A 53 -13.12 8.69 -3.35
CA ASP A 53 -12.36 7.43 -3.41
C ASP A 53 -12.17 6.79 -2.01
N ASN A 54 -12.26 7.59 -0.95
CA ASN A 54 -12.17 7.11 0.42
C ASN A 54 -13.57 6.81 0.98
N HIS A 55 -13.87 5.52 1.14
CA HIS A 55 -15.10 5.03 1.74
C HIS A 55 -15.42 5.66 3.12
N GLY A 56 -14.38 5.99 3.92
CA GLY A 56 -14.55 6.68 5.20
C GLY A 56 -15.13 8.08 5.07
N ASN A 57 -14.85 8.80 3.97
CA ASN A 57 -15.40 10.12 3.71
C ASN A 57 -16.90 10.03 3.38
N THR A 58 -17.30 9.06 2.55
CA THR A 58 -18.71 8.81 2.21
C THR A 58 -19.52 8.43 3.45
N LEU A 59 -18.96 7.59 4.33
CA LEU A 59 -19.60 7.28 5.61
C LEU A 59 -19.72 8.52 6.51
N SER A 60 -18.68 9.35 6.58
CA SER A 60 -18.67 10.58 7.38
C SER A 60 -19.72 11.57 6.87
N LEU A 61 -19.84 11.71 5.54
CA LEU A 61 -20.86 12.53 4.89
C LEU A 61 -22.27 12.01 5.20
N ALA A 62 -22.48 10.70 5.11
CA ALA A 62 -23.76 10.09 5.46
C ALA A 62 -24.15 10.30 6.93
N GLN A 63 -23.17 10.49 7.83
CA GLN A 63 -23.41 10.77 9.25
C GLN A 63 -23.76 12.23 9.54
N CYS A 64 -23.57 13.16 8.60
CA CYS A 64 -23.81 14.58 8.83
C CYS A 64 -25.30 14.90 9.03
N CYS A 65 -26.21 14.29 8.26
CA CYS A 65 -27.65 14.54 8.40
C CYS A 65 -28.49 13.34 7.93
N ARG A 66 -29.78 13.31 8.33
CA ARG A 66 -30.70 12.21 7.98
C ARG A 66 -30.90 12.05 6.47
N ARG A 67 -30.95 13.16 5.73
CA ARG A 67 -31.11 13.13 4.27
C ARG A 67 -29.93 12.44 3.61
N PHE A 68 -28.70 12.81 4.00
CA PHE A 68 -27.49 12.18 3.46
C PHE A 68 -27.41 10.72 3.87
N TYR A 69 -27.78 10.39 5.11
CA TYR A 69 -27.85 9.00 5.53
C TYR A 69 -28.76 8.16 4.64
N PHE A 70 -30.00 8.61 4.40
CA PHE A 70 -30.94 7.88 3.55
C PHE A 70 -30.47 7.76 2.11
N LEU A 71 -29.92 8.84 1.55
CA LEU A 71 -29.49 8.91 0.16
C LEU A 71 -28.22 8.06 -0.09
N LEU A 72 -27.24 8.17 0.80
CA LEU A 72 -25.93 7.54 0.64
C LEU A 72 -25.87 6.13 1.22
N ARG A 73 -26.94 5.64 1.87
CA ARG A 73 -26.96 4.32 2.51
C ARG A 73 -26.54 3.20 1.57
N GLN A 74 -27.07 3.17 0.34
CA GLN A 74 -26.70 2.15 -0.64
C GLN A 74 -25.25 2.32 -1.10
N GLU A 75 -24.82 3.56 -1.34
CA GLU A 75 -23.46 3.88 -1.79
C GLU A 75 -22.39 3.47 -0.77
N ILE A 76 -22.69 3.60 0.52
CA ILE A 76 -21.82 3.10 1.60
C ILE A 76 -21.64 1.58 1.47
N TYR A 77 -22.65 0.83 1.07
CA TYR A 77 -22.51 -0.62 0.96
C TYR A 77 -21.90 -1.07 -0.38
N THR A 78 -21.74 -0.18 -1.36
CA THR A 78 -21.12 -0.50 -2.66
C THR A 78 -19.71 -1.04 -2.51
N SER A 79 -18.92 -0.49 -1.58
CA SER A 79 -17.55 -0.92 -1.33
C SER A 79 -17.29 -1.07 0.17
N ILE A 80 -17.09 -2.29 0.62
CA ILE A 80 -16.84 -2.62 2.02
C ILE A 80 -15.38 -3.01 2.18
N ASP A 81 -14.63 -2.25 2.97
CA ASP A 81 -13.23 -2.56 3.31
C ASP A 81 -13.06 -2.71 4.82
N PHE A 82 -12.67 -3.91 5.24
CA PHE A 82 -12.33 -4.19 6.62
C PHE A 82 -10.86 -3.86 6.88
N THR A 83 -10.58 -2.72 7.52
CA THR A 83 -9.21 -2.41 7.99
C THR A 83 -8.66 -3.52 8.90
N TYR A 84 -9.53 -4.08 9.74
CA TYR A 84 -9.22 -5.20 10.62
C TYR A 84 -10.31 -6.27 10.51
N LEU A 85 -9.93 -7.44 10.01
CA LEU A 85 -10.85 -8.57 9.91
C LEU A 85 -11.10 -9.14 11.31
N CYS A 86 -12.26 -8.83 11.88
CA CYS A 86 -12.68 -9.35 13.17
C CYS A 86 -14.06 -10.01 13.14
N PRO A 87 -14.30 -11.05 13.96
CA PRO A 87 -15.58 -11.77 13.98
C PRO A 87 -16.78 -10.86 14.28
N TRP A 88 -16.58 -9.85 15.13
CA TRP A 88 -17.62 -8.87 15.45
C TRP A 88 -18.11 -8.12 14.22
N ALA A 89 -17.20 -7.54 13.44
CA ALA A 89 -17.56 -6.73 12.28
C ALA A 89 -18.22 -7.60 11.18
N LEU A 90 -17.66 -8.78 10.92
CA LEU A 90 -18.26 -9.75 9.99
C LEU A 90 -19.64 -10.21 10.46
N SER A 91 -19.81 -10.51 11.75
CA SER A 91 -21.10 -10.92 12.29
C SER A 91 -22.15 -9.83 12.09
N ARG A 92 -21.81 -8.56 12.38
CA ARG A 92 -22.74 -7.43 12.19
C ARG A 92 -23.10 -7.23 10.72
N LEU A 93 -22.11 -7.29 9.83
CA LEU A 93 -22.35 -7.15 8.40
C LEU A 93 -23.26 -8.27 7.89
N THR A 94 -22.98 -9.52 8.28
CA THR A 94 -23.77 -10.69 7.87
C THR A 94 -25.23 -10.57 8.32
N HIS A 95 -25.48 -10.18 9.58
CA HIS A 95 -26.85 -9.93 10.05
C HIS A 95 -27.52 -8.81 9.26
N THR A 96 -26.81 -7.70 9.06
CA THR A 96 -27.35 -6.53 8.36
C THR A 96 -27.76 -6.88 6.93
N ILE A 97 -26.95 -7.66 6.22
CA ILE A 97 -27.23 -8.10 4.84
C ILE A 97 -28.42 -9.07 4.77
N ILE A 98 -28.55 -9.97 5.76
CA ILE A 98 -29.70 -10.88 5.82
C ILE A 98 -30.98 -10.10 6.10
N GLU A 99 -30.93 -9.12 7.01
CA GLU A 99 -32.07 -8.29 7.40
C GLU A 99 -32.43 -7.24 6.34
N HIS A 100 -31.46 -6.83 5.52
CA HIS A 100 -31.58 -5.82 4.47
C HIS A 100 -31.01 -6.30 3.12
N PRO A 101 -31.74 -7.17 2.40
CA PRO A 101 -31.28 -7.71 1.11
C PRO A 101 -30.98 -6.64 0.06
N GLU A 102 -31.62 -5.47 0.13
CA GLU A 102 -31.36 -4.32 -0.75
C GLU A 102 -29.92 -3.79 -0.62
N LEU A 103 -29.34 -3.88 0.59
CA LEU A 103 -27.94 -3.51 0.82
C LEU A 103 -26.99 -4.58 0.28
N ALA A 104 -27.37 -5.85 0.44
CA ALA A 104 -26.62 -6.98 -0.11
C ALA A 104 -26.48 -6.87 -1.64
N GLN A 105 -27.56 -6.49 -2.31
CA GLN A 105 -27.59 -6.22 -3.74
C GLN A 105 -26.78 -4.99 -4.14
N SER A 106 -26.44 -4.09 -3.22
CA SER A 106 -25.63 -2.90 -3.49
C SER A 106 -24.12 -3.21 -3.43
N VAL A 107 -23.70 -4.24 -2.70
CA VAL A 107 -22.28 -4.59 -2.58
C VAL A 107 -21.67 -4.99 -3.93
N ARG A 108 -20.59 -4.31 -4.31
CA ARG A 108 -19.78 -4.58 -5.51
C ARG A 108 -18.35 -4.96 -5.15
N LYS A 109 -17.78 -4.34 -4.11
CA LYS A 109 -16.40 -4.59 -3.66
C LYS A 109 -16.40 -5.03 -2.21
N LEU A 110 -15.68 -6.12 -1.93
CA LEU A 110 -15.47 -6.60 -0.57
C LEU A 110 -13.97 -6.84 -0.35
N SER A 111 -13.38 -6.12 0.59
CA SER A 111 -12.00 -6.30 1.02
C SER A 111 -11.96 -6.77 2.46
N MET A 112 -11.45 -7.98 2.66
CA MET A 112 -11.18 -8.57 3.96
C MET A 112 -9.72 -8.25 4.31
N GLY A 113 -9.49 -7.12 4.99
CA GLY A 113 -8.15 -6.59 5.18
C GLY A 113 -7.27 -7.34 6.18
N VAL A 114 -6.25 -6.64 6.67
CA VAL A 114 -5.08 -7.27 7.29
C VAL A 114 -5.40 -7.76 8.70
N ARG A 115 -5.21 -9.08 8.92
CA ARG A 115 -5.35 -9.74 10.24
C ARG A 115 -4.32 -9.29 11.29
N ASN A 116 -3.36 -8.44 10.91
CA ASN A 116 -2.23 -8.06 11.75
C ASN A 116 -2.62 -7.02 12.83
N GLY A 117 -3.84 -6.47 12.77
CA GLY A 117 -4.41 -5.76 13.90
C GLY A 117 -5.03 -6.74 14.89
N TYR A 118 -4.58 -6.68 16.15
CA TYR A 118 -5.31 -7.30 17.24
C TYR A 118 -6.74 -6.77 17.25
N CYS A 119 -7.70 -7.63 16.94
CA CYS A 119 -9.11 -7.38 17.24
C CYS A 119 -9.19 -6.91 18.72
N PRO A 120 -9.69 -5.69 19.00
CA PRO A 120 -9.80 -5.20 20.36
C PRO A 120 -10.44 -6.27 21.25
N LYS A 121 -9.88 -6.50 22.45
CA LYS A 121 -10.39 -7.54 23.36
C LYS A 121 -11.89 -7.37 23.65
N SER A 122 -12.40 -6.15 23.56
CA SER A 122 -13.82 -5.80 23.66
C SER A 122 -14.70 -6.36 22.52
N HIS A 123 -14.16 -6.66 21.35
CA HIS A 123 -14.96 -7.09 20.20
C HIS A 123 -15.33 -8.58 20.24
N ARG A 124 -14.41 -9.46 20.68
CA ARG A 124 -14.68 -10.91 20.75
C ARG A 124 -15.95 -11.28 21.54
N PRO A 125 -16.14 -10.83 22.79
CA PRO A 125 -17.34 -11.16 23.57
C PRO A 125 -18.63 -10.53 22.99
N ASN A 126 -18.51 -9.56 22.09
CA ASN A 126 -19.64 -8.84 21.50
C ASN A 126 -20.07 -9.39 20.12
N THR A 127 -19.44 -10.47 19.63
CA THR A 127 -19.81 -11.11 18.36
C THR A 127 -21.30 -11.42 18.37
N LYS A 128 -22.05 -10.83 17.43
CA LYS A 128 -23.50 -11.00 17.40
C LYS A 128 -23.81 -12.37 16.83
N TYR A 129 -24.59 -13.15 17.55
CA TYR A 129 -25.16 -14.39 17.04
C TYR A 129 -26.65 -14.42 17.37
N HIS A 130 -27.49 -14.03 16.42
CA HIS A 130 -28.94 -14.14 16.52
C HIS A 130 -29.40 -15.35 15.72
N ALA A 131 -29.66 -16.46 16.41
CA ALA A 131 -30.01 -17.73 15.78
C ALA A 131 -31.18 -17.59 14.79
N ALA A 132 -32.23 -16.85 15.15
CA ALA A 132 -33.39 -16.63 14.30
C ALA A 132 -33.04 -15.98 12.94
N THR A 133 -32.11 -15.02 12.93
CA THR A 133 -31.66 -14.34 11.71
C THR A 133 -30.76 -15.23 10.86
N LEU A 134 -29.83 -15.97 11.49
CA LEU A 134 -28.80 -16.73 10.77
C LEU A 134 -29.24 -18.11 10.31
N LEU A 135 -30.18 -18.74 11.03
CA LEU A 135 -30.57 -20.13 10.80
C LEU A 135 -31.01 -20.41 9.35
N PRO A 136 -31.78 -19.54 8.67
CA PRO A 136 -32.12 -19.74 7.26
C PRO A 136 -30.88 -19.78 6.36
N ALA A 137 -29.95 -18.84 6.52
CA ALA A 137 -28.72 -18.78 5.72
C ALA A 137 -27.81 -19.98 6.00
N VAL A 138 -27.66 -20.37 7.27
CA VAL A 138 -26.87 -21.56 7.66
C VAL A 138 -27.50 -22.84 7.13
N SER A 139 -28.82 -22.95 7.15
CA SER A 139 -29.55 -24.12 6.62
C SER A 139 -29.44 -24.21 5.09
N ALA A 140 -29.40 -23.07 4.39
CA ALA A 140 -29.13 -23.04 2.95
C ALA A 140 -27.69 -23.45 2.61
N ALA A 141 -26.73 -23.10 3.48
CA ALA A 141 -25.32 -23.43 3.31
C ALA A 141 -24.99 -24.89 3.65
N ALA A 142 -25.67 -25.49 4.63
CA ALA A 142 -25.42 -26.85 5.11
C ALA A 142 -26.17 -27.92 4.31
N HIS A 143 -25.58 -29.11 4.15
CA HIS A 143 -26.20 -30.25 3.47
C HIS A 143 -26.84 -31.25 4.45
N THR A 144 -26.37 -31.29 5.70
CA THR A 144 -26.88 -32.19 6.76
C THR A 144 -27.13 -31.42 8.04
N LEU A 145 -27.93 -32.00 8.94
CA LEU A 145 -28.20 -31.43 10.26
C LEU A 145 -26.92 -31.31 11.10
N ASP A 146 -26.03 -32.31 11.05
CA ASP A 146 -24.75 -32.30 11.77
C ASP A 146 -23.84 -31.16 11.27
N GLU A 147 -23.79 -30.96 9.95
CA GLU A 147 -23.06 -29.83 9.37
C GLU A 147 -23.67 -28.50 9.83
N GLN A 148 -24.99 -28.36 9.78
CA GLN A 148 -25.68 -27.17 10.25
C GLN A 148 -25.36 -26.86 11.72
N GLN A 149 -25.31 -27.87 12.59
CA GLN A 149 -24.90 -27.71 13.99
C GLN A 149 -23.42 -27.29 14.10
N ALA A 150 -22.53 -27.85 13.27
CA ALA A 150 -21.12 -27.46 13.23
C ALA A 150 -20.93 -26.00 12.83
N TRP A 151 -21.65 -25.52 11.79
CA TRP A 151 -21.67 -24.11 11.40
C TRP A 151 -22.12 -23.20 12.54
N GLN A 152 -23.26 -23.52 13.17
CA GLN A 152 -23.78 -22.73 14.29
C GLN A 152 -22.77 -22.63 15.44
N LYS A 153 -22.18 -23.75 15.82
CA LYS A 153 -21.14 -23.79 16.87
C LYS A 153 -19.93 -22.94 16.48
N ALA A 154 -19.45 -23.04 15.24
CA ALA A 154 -18.29 -22.28 14.79
C ALA A 154 -18.55 -20.77 14.73
N LEU A 155 -19.74 -20.36 14.28
CA LEU A 155 -20.20 -18.96 14.28
C LEU A 155 -20.31 -18.41 15.71
N GLN A 156 -20.88 -19.18 16.64
CA GLN A 156 -20.97 -18.84 18.08
C GLN A 156 -19.59 -18.70 18.73
N CYS A 157 -18.63 -19.53 18.34
CA CYS A 157 -17.24 -19.42 18.78
C CYS A 157 -16.50 -18.23 18.16
N GLY A 158 -17.13 -17.45 17.28
CA GLY A 158 -16.52 -16.29 16.62
C GLY A 158 -15.39 -16.67 15.68
N GLN A 159 -15.46 -17.83 15.02
CA GLN A 159 -14.48 -18.21 14.00
C GLN A 159 -14.72 -17.39 12.72
N ILE A 160 -13.66 -16.79 12.17
CA ILE A 160 -13.75 -15.89 11.00
C ILE A 160 -14.19 -16.65 9.73
N ASP A 161 -13.61 -17.82 9.48
CA ASP A 161 -13.82 -18.59 8.25
C ASP A 161 -15.31 -18.93 7.98
N PRO A 162 -16.11 -19.44 8.95
CA PRO A 162 -17.55 -19.59 8.77
C PRO A 162 -18.28 -18.28 8.43
N TRP A 163 -17.93 -17.15 9.05
CA TRP A 163 -18.58 -15.88 8.73
C TRP A 163 -18.29 -15.46 7.30
N THR A 164 -17.03 -15.56 6.87
CA THR A 164 -16.61 -15.29 5.50
C THR A 164 -17.35 -16.18 4.50
N ALA A 165 -17.37 -17.49 4.75
CA ALA A 165 -18.01 -18.46 3.87
C ALA A 165 -19.54 -18.28 3.78
N LEU A 166 -20.20 -17.87 4.87
CA LEU A 166 -21.64 -17.61 4.89
C LEU A 166 -22.01 -16.27 4.21
N LEU A 167 -21.15 -15.27 4.33
CA LEU A 167 -21.38 -13.94 3.77
C LEU A 167 -21.35 -13.93 2.24
N LEU A 168 -20.38 -14.61 1.62
CA LEU A 168 -20.14 -14.51 0.18
C LEU A 168 -21.36 -14.87 -0.70
N PRO A 169 -22.11 -15.98 -0.47
CA PRO A 169 -23.30 -16.30 -1.26
C PRO A 169 -24.43 -15.26 -1.16
N LEU A 170 -24.40 -14.41 -0.13
CA LEU A 170 -25.42 -13.36 0.09
C LEU A 170 -25.17 -12.10 -0.75
N LEU A 171 -24.05 -12.04 -1.50
CA LEU A 171 -23.61 -10.87 -2.24
C LEU A 171 -23.70 -11.11 -3.76
N PRO A 172 -24.91 -11.07 -4.37
CA PRO A 172 -25.11 -11.51 -5.75
C PRO A 172 -24.39 -10.65 -6.79
N ASN A 173 -24.13 -9.39 -6.48
CA ASN A 173 -23.51 -8.42 -7.39
C ASN A 173 -22.04 -8.15 -7.08
N LEU A 174 -21.39 -8.98 -6.25
CA LEU A 174 -19.99 -8.83 -5.91
C LEU A 174 -19.12 -8.98 -7.16
N SER A 175 -18.41 -7.91 -7.54
CA SER A 175 -17.52 -7.88 -8.70
C SER A 175 -16.04 -7.91 -8.35
N GLN A 176 -15.68 -7.43 -7.15
CA GLN A 176 -14.29 -7.45 -6.68
C GLN A 176 -14.21 -8.01 -5.26
N LEU A 177 -13.34 -9.00 -5.08
CA LEU A 177 -13.14 -9.66 -3.80
C LEU A 177 -11.65 -9.70 -3.43
N LYS A 178 -11.30 -9.14 -2.28
CA LYS A 178 -9.96 -9.25 -1.69
C LYS A 178 -10.04 -10.07 -0.41
N LEU A 179 -9.33 -11.19 -0.39
CA LEU A 179 -9.31 -12.18 0.68
C LEU A 179 -7.92 -12.24 1.31
N LYS A 180 -7.89 -12.28 2.65
CA LYS A 180 -6.74 -12.73 3.42
C LYS A 180 -7.04 -14.15 3.92
N LEU A 181 -6.28 -15.13 3.44
CA LEU A 181 -6.53 -16.55 3.70
C LEU A 181 -5.65 -17.07 4.84
N ASP A 182 -6.27 -17.80 5.77
CA ASP A 182 -5.61 -18.47 6.89
C ASP A 182 -5.66 -20.01 6.74
N TYR A 183 -4.82 -20.74 7.49
CA TYR A 183 -4.96 -22.20 7.66
C TYR A 183 -5.59 -22.55 9.02
N PRO A 184 -6.60 -23.44 9.06
CA PRO A 184 -7.38 -23.99 7.94
C PRO A 184 -8.64 -23.16 7.60
N ALA A 185 -8.80 -22.74 6.34
CA ALA A 185 -10.04 -22.13 5.82
C ALA A 185 -11.04 -23.18 5.28
N SER A 186 -11.49 -24.09 6.14
CA SER A 186 -12.28 -25.27 5.73
C SER A 186 -13.68 -24.93 5.24
N TYR A 187 -14.34 -23.92 5.81
CA TYR A 187 -15.69 -23.51 5.42
C TYR A 187 -15.69 -22.76 4.09
N LEU A 188 -14.76 -21.82 3.90
CA LEU A 188 -14.63 -21.10 2.64
C LEU A 188 -14.26 -22.04 1.50
N ASN A 189 -13.26 -22.91 1.68
CA ASN A 189 -12.87 -23.86 0.64
C ASN A 189 -14.04 -24.77 0.25
N ARG A 190 -14.79 -25.30 1.24
CA ARG A 190 -15.98 -26.11 0.98
C ARG A 190 -17.06 -25.32 0.23
N MET A 191 -17.27 -24.05 0.57
CA MET A 191 -18.24 -23.19 -0.11
C MET A 191 -17.85 -22.95 -1.57
N LEU A 192 -16.57 -22.72 -1.84
CA LEU A 192 -16.04 -22.56 -3.21
C LEU A 192 -16.13 -23.86 -4.01
N GLU A 193 -15.84 -25.01 -3.42
CA GLU A 193 -16.03 -26.32 -4.07
C GLU A 193 -17.50 -26.58 -4.41
N ARG A 194 -18.42 -26.23 -3.50
CA ARG A 194 -19.86 -26.32 -3.73
C ARG A 194 -20.31 -25.41 -4.86
N ALA A 195 -19.80 -24.19 -4.89
CA ALA A 195 -20.04 -23.24 -5.98
C ALA A 195 -19.67 -23.87 -7.32
N VAL A 196 -18.45 -24.40 -7.46
CA VAL A 196 -18.06 -25.02 -8.74
C VAL A 196 -18.92 -26.25 -9.06
N ARG A 197 -19.27 -27.06 -8.05
CA ARG A 197 -20.10 -28.26 -8.26
C ARG A 197 -21.58 -27.95 -8.51
N GLY A 198 -22.03 -26.70 -8.43
CA GLY A 198 -23.45 -26.34 -8.54
C GLY A 198 -24.27 -26.98 -7.42
N GLN A 199 -23.68 -27.11 -6.23
CA GLN A 199 -24.35 -27.64 -5.04
C GLN A 199 -24.90 -26.49 -4.21
N LYS A 200 -25.90 -26.78 -3.36
CA LYS A 200 -26.45 -25.81 -2.39
C LYS A 200 -25.34 -25.02 -1.69
N PRO A 201 -25.43 -23.68 -1.61
CA PRO A 201 -26.56 -22.84 -2.00
C PRO A 201 -26.62 -22.40 -3.49
N PHE A 202 -25.76 -22.95 -4.36
CA PHE A 202 -25.61 -22.57 -5.77
C PHE A 202 -26.27 -23.55 -6.75
N ASP A 203 -27.23 -24.33 -6.29
CA ASP A 203 -27.97 -25.32 -7.08
C ASP A 203 -29.04 -24.69 -7.99
N THR A 204 -29.44 -23.45 -7.70
CA THR A 204 -30.49 -22.73 -8.44
C THR A 204 -29.98 -21.50 -9.18
N THR A 205 -28.87 -20.91 -8.74
CA THR A 205 -28.28 -19.70 -9.31
C THR A 205 -26.80 -19.92 -9.61
N PRO A 206 -26.28 -19.34 -10.72
CA PRO A 206 -24.85 -19.38 -10.99
C PRO A 206 -24.07 -18.79 -9.81
N PRO A 207 -22.99 -19.45 -9.36
CA PRO A 207 -22.16 -18.92 -8.30
C PRO A 207 -21.46 -17.65 -8.77
N PHE A 208 -21.55 -16.59 -7.95
CA PHE A 208 -20.80 -15.35 -8.14
C PHE A 208 -20.88 -14.77 -9.57
N PRO A 209 -22.11 -14.50 -10.07
CA PRO A 209 -22.33 -14.21 -11.49
C PRO A 209 -21.65 -12.92 -11.97
N ALA A 210 -21.36 -11.99 -11.06
CA ALA A 210 -20.74 -10.70 -11.35
C ALA A 210 -19.25 -10.63 -10.97
N LEU A 211 -18.66 -11.70 -10.41
CA LEU A 211 -17.31 -11.64 -9.85
C LEU A 211 -16.26 -11.62 -10.98
N GLU A 212 -15.57 -10.49 -11.11
CA GLU A 212 -14.61 -10.21 -12.17
C GLU A 212 -13.16 -10.26 -11.69
N GLN A 213 -12.91 -9.82 -10.45
CA GLN A 213 -11.58 -9.72 -9.88
C GLN A 213 -11.50 -10.34 -8.49
N VAL A 214 -10.49 -11.18 -8.30
CA VAL A 214 -10.14 -11.75 -6.99
C VAL A 214 -8.69 -11.43 -6.66
N SER A 215 -8.45 -10.98 -5.44
CA SER A 215 -7.12 -10.86 -4.83
C SER A 215 -7.06 -11.76 -3.61
N ALA A 216 -6.08 -12.65 -3.54
CA ALA A 216 -5.87 -13.56 -2.41
C ALA A 216 -4.47 -13.34 -1.83
N THR A 217 -4.40 -13.12 -0.52
CA THR A 217 -3.14 -12.85 0.19
C THR A 217 -3.01 -13.84 1.35
N TRP A 218 -1.84 -14.46 1.47
CA TRP A 218 -1.55 -15.30 2.63
C TRP A 218 -1.46 -14.47 3.90
N HIS A 219 -1.90 -15.04 5.02
CA HIS A 219 -2.01 -14.24 6.24
C HIS A 219 -0.71 -14.03 7.02
N ASP A 220 0.21 -14.97 6.88
CA ASP A 220 1.43 -15.12 7.65
C ASP A 220 2.66 -14.86 6.77
N HIS A 221 3.85 -14.90 7.37
CA HIS A 221 5.13 -14.73 6.69
C HIS A 221 5.75 -16.07 6.25
N GLU A 222 5.24 -17.19 6.73
CA GLU A 222 5.73 -18.55 6.42
C GLU A 222 4.66 -19.38 5.70
N ASN A 223 5.08 -20.29 4.81
CA ASN A 223 4.20 -21.05 3.91
C ASN A 223 3.48 -20.15 2.90
N GLY A 224 2.36 -20.62 2.34
CA GLY A 224 1.54 -19.83 1.45
C GLY A 224 0.22 -20.50 1.09
N ILE A 225 -0.53 -19.85 0.19
CA ILE A 225 -1.81 -20.35 -0.30
C ILE A 225 -1.54 -21.40 -1.38
N PHE A 226 -1.99 -22.63 -1.18
CA PHE A 226 -1.90 -23.64 -2.22
C PHE A 226 -2.70 -23.26 -3.46
N SER A 227 -2.06 -23.37 -4.63
CA SER A 227 -2.63 -22.97 -5.91
C SER A 227 -3.95 -23.69 -6.23
N SER A 228 -4.07 -24.97 -5.87
CA SER A 228 -5.32 -25.74 -6.05
C SER A 228 -6.54 -25.15 -5.35
N ARG A 229 -6.35 -24.46 -4.21
CA ARG A 229 -7.46 -23.82 -3.47
C ARG A 229 -7.99 -22.58 -4.17
N LEU A 230 -7.24 -22.03 -5.12
CA LEU A 230 -7.61 -20.86 -5.89
C LEU A 230 -8.30 -21.22 -7.20
N LEU A 231 -8.16 -22.47 -7.67
CA LEU A 231 -8.81 -22.96 -8.89
C LEU A 231 -10.32 -22.76 -8.94
N PRO A 232 -11.10 -22.84 -7.84
CA PRO A 232 -12.52 -22.53 -7.89
C PRO A 232 -12.87 -21.18 -8.50
N PHE A 233 -12.06 -20.14 -8.24
CA PHE A 233 -12.30 -18.81 -8.81
C PHE A 233 -12.21 -18.80 -10.33
N PHE A 234 -11.36 -19.64 -10.92
CA PHE A 234 -11.23 -19.76 -12.37
C PHE A 234 -12.45 -20.46 -12.99
N SER A 235 -13.35 -21.04 -12.21
CA SER A 235 -14.59 -21.64 -12.75
C SER A 235 -15.75 -20.66 -12.83
N PHE A 236 -15.59 -19.41 -12.37
CA PHE A 236 -16.69 -18.44 -12.34
C PHE A 236 -16.81 -17.65 -13.66
N PRO A 237 -18.04 -17.40 -14.14
CA PRO A 237 -18.29 -16.96 -15.52
C PRO A 237 -17.76 -15.55 -15.84
N ALA A 238 -17.87 -14.63 -14.89
CA ALA A 238 -17.44 -13.25 -15.05
C ALA A 238 -15.95 -13.02 -14.74
N MET A 239 -15.22 -14.02 -14.22
CA MET A 239 -13.85 -13.83 -13.77
C MET A 239 -12.92 -13.45 -14.93
N ARG A 240 -12.13 -12.40 -14.72
CA ARG A 240 -11.16 -11.85 -15.69
C ARG A 240 -9.77 -11.68 -15.10
N ARG A 241 -9.68 -11.28 -13.82
CA ARG A 241 -8.39 -10.96 -13.18
C ARG A 241 -8.21 -11.69 -11.86
N PHE A 242 -7.06 -12.34 -11.72
CA PHE A 242 -6.64 -12.97 -10.48
C PHE A 242 -5.33 -12.36 -9.97
N GLN A 243 -5.30 -12.01 -8.69
CA GLN A 243 -4.10 -11.52 -8.00
C GLN A 243 -3.81 -12.43 -6.81
N GLY A 244 -2.57 -12.86 -6.68
CA GLY A 244 -2.10 -13.72 -5.61
C GLY A 244 -0.87 -13.13 -4.93
N HIS A 245 -0.82 -13.22 -3.61
CA HIS A 245 0.38 -12.93 -2.83
C HIS A 245 0.70 -14.12 -1.94
N MET A 246 1.94 -14.61 -2.00
CA MET A 246 2.38 -15.83 -1.30
C MET A 246 1.60 -17.08 -1.76
N VAL A 247 1.43 -17.23 -3.07
CA VAL A 247 0.83 -18.44 -3.66
C VAL A 247 1.89 -19.50 -3.86
N VAL A 248 1.63 -20.72 -3.39
CA VAL A 248 2.55 -21.85 -3.47
C VAL A 248 1.94 -22.94 -4.34
N GLU A 249 2.69 -23.44 -5.31
CA GLU A 249 2.28 -24.59 -6.10
C GLU A 249 2.29 -25.84 -5.23
N ASP A 250 1.16 -26.53 -5.21
CA ASP A 250 1.00 -27.78 -4.51
C ASP A 250 1.43 -28.96 -5.39
N HIS A 251 2.15 -29.91 -4.80
CA HIS A 251 2.38 -31.22 -5.43
C HIS A 251 1.10 -32.02 -5.35
N ILE A 252 0.25 -31.87 -6.36
CA ILE A 252 -0.87 -32.77 -6.55
C ILE A 252 -0.29 -34.10 -7.02
N ALA A 253 0.15 -34.93 -6.06
CA ALA A 253 0.51 -36.33 -6.29
C ALA A 253 -0.80 -37.10 -6.56
N GLY A 254 -1.28 -37.06 -7.80
CA GLY A 254 -2.54 -37.69 -8.17
C GLY A 254 -3.10 -37.18 -9.49
N PRO A 255 -4.23 -37.77 -9.96
CA PRO A 255 -4.93 -37.26 -11.12
C PRO A 255 -5.32 -35.78 -10.91
N ALA A 256 -5.32 -35.01 -11.99
CA ALA A 256 -5.72 -33.60 -11.98
C ALA A 256 -7.02 -33.41 -11.17
N PRO A 257 -7.14 -32.33 -10.37
CA PRO A 257 -8.36 -32.04 -9.62
C PRO A 257 -9.59 -32.22 -10.50
N GLU A 258 -10.66 -32.81 -9.97
CA GLU A 258 -11.94 -33.00 -10.70
C GLU A 258 -12.42 -31.70 -11.39
N LEU A 259 -12.07 -30.55 -10.81
CA LEU A 259 -12.32 -29.22 -11.36
C LEU A 259 -11.69 -29.03 -12.75
N LEU A 260 -10.50 -29.60 -13.01
CA LEU A 260 -9.79 -29.53 -14.30
C LEU A 260 -10.28 -30.55 -15.32
N LYS A 261 -11.11 -31.52 -14.90
CA LYS A 261 -11.76 -32.45 -15.85
C LYS A 261 -12.93 -31.79 -16.58
N ARG A 262 -13.45 -30.68 -16.07
CA ARG A 262 -14.46 -29.88 -16.76
C ARG A 262 -13.79 -29.16 -17.94
N ARG A 263 -14.33 -29.35 -19.14
CA ARG A 263 -13.78 -28.84 -20.41
C ARG A 263 -13.92 -27.32 -20.60
N GLU A 264 -14.56 -26.63 -19.67
CA GLU A 264 -14.84 -25.19 -19.81
C GLU A 264 -13.70 -24.40 -19.18
N PHE A 265 -12.81 -23.91 -20.05
CA PHE A 265 -11.74 -22.99 -19.68
C PHE A 265 -12.30 -21.66 -19.16
N SER A 266 -11.61 -21.05 -18.20
CA SER A 266 -11.98 -19.78 -17.59
C SER A 266 -11.83 -18.58 -18.54
N GLY A 267 -12.62 -17.55 -18.26
CA GLY A 267 -12.47 -16.23 -18.89
C GLY A 267 -11.32 -15.39 -18.32
N VAL A 268 -10.49 -15.93 -17.43
CA VAL A 268 -9.38 -15.19 -16.82
C VAL A 268 -8.33 -14.85 -17.88
N THR A 269 -8.02 -13.56 -18.00
CA THR A 269 -7.05 -13.01 -18.95
C THR A 269 -5.83 -12.41 -18.27
N ASP A 270 -5.90 -12.13 -16.97
CA ASP A 270 -4.86 -11.44 -16.22
C ASP A 270 -4.56 -12.18 -14.92
N ILE A 271 -3.30 -12.59 -14.74
CA ILE A 271 -2.79 -13.19 -13.52
C ILE A 271 -1.58 -12.40 -13.04
N ASP A 272 -1.60 -11.97 -11.77
CA ASP A 272 -0.48 -11.33 -11.10
C ASP A 272 -0.19 -12.05 -9.79
N LEU A 273 0.99 -12.68 -9.70
CA LEU A 273 1.44 -13.44 -8.54
C LEU A 273 2.70 -12.81 -7.98
N THR A 274 2.65 -12.41 -6.72
CA THR A 274 3.76 -11.77 -6.00
C THR A 274 4.21 -12.63 -4.83
N ALA A 275 5.52 -12.63 -4.55
CA ALA A 275 6.12 -13.50 -3.54
C ALA A 275 5.60 -14.95 -3.66
N ALA A 276 5.48 -15.47 -4.89
CA ALA A 276 4.89 -16.79 -5.15
C ALA A 276 5.97 -17.86 -5.34
N HIS A 277 5.67 -19.12 -5.02
CA HIS A 277 6.59 -20.24 -5.23
C HIS A 277 5.95 -21.28 -6.14
N ALA A 278 6.67 -21.73 -7.17
CA ALA A 278 6.20 -22.77 -8.06
C ALA A 278 7.38 -23.55 -8.66
N GLU A 279 7.32 -24.86 -8.52
CA GLU A 279 8.37 -25.78 -8.99
C GLU A 279 8.07 -26.29 -10.41
N GLN A 280 6.79 -26.45 -10.73
CA GLN A 280 6.27 -27.04 -11.98
C GLN A 280 5.59 -26.00 -12.89
N GLY A 281 5.80 -24.71 -12.60
CA GLY A 281 5.38 -23.60 -13.45
C GLY A 281 3.89 -23.26 -13.40
N LEU A 282 3.17 -23.68 -12.34
CA LEU A 282 1.73 -23.41 -12.15
C LEU A 282 0.85 -23.97 -13.26
N GLY A 283 1.25 -25.11 -13.84
CA GLY A 283 0.62 -25.65 -15.04
C GLY A 283 -0.89 -25.85 -14.93
N TYR A 284 -1.40 -26.23 -13.76
CA TYR A 284 -2.84 -26.41 -13.54
C TYR A 284 -3.62 -25.09 -13.55
N LEU A 285 -3.06 -24.04 -12.96
CA LEU A 285 -3.69 -22.73 -12.89
C LEU A 285 -3.68 -22.05 -14.27
N LEU A 286 -2.56 -22.13 -14.98
CA LEU A 286 -2.43 -21.57 -16.33
C LEU A 286 -3.30 -22.31 -17.35
N ARG A 287 -3.40 -23.64 -17.27
CA ARG A 287 -4.30 -24.43 -18.13
C ARG A 287 -5.79 -24.17 -17.85
N ALA A 288 -6.14 -23.63 -16.69
CA ALA A 288 -7.51 -23.24 -16.40
C ALA A 288 -7.95 -21.99 -17.18
N CYS A 289 -7.05 -21.26 -17.83
CA CYS A 289 -7.37 -20.07 -18.63
C CYS A 289 -7.66 -20.45 -20.08
N ARG A 290 -8.63 -19.78 -20.72
CA ARG A 290 -8.93 -20.01 -22.16
C ARG A 290 -7.98 -19.25 -23.08
N GLY A 291 -7.55 -18.07 -22.66
CA GLY A 291 -6.74 -17.16 -23.46
C GLY A 291 -6.11 -16.11 -22.57
N LEU A 292 -5.05 -16.52 -21.87
CA LEU A 292 -4.34 -15.63 -20.95
C LEU A 292 -3.63 -14.53 -21.77
N LYS A 293 -3.77 -13.29 -21.34
CA LYS A 293 -3.20 -12.11 -21.99
C LYS A 293 -2.05 -11.49 -21.21
N SER A 294 -2.15 -11.46 -19.89
CA SER A 294 -1.11 -10.90 -19.01
C SER A 294 -0.76 -11.91 -17.93
N PHE A 295 0.52 -12.25 -17.83
CA PHE A 295 1.05 -13.07 -16.76
C PHE A 295 2.23 -12.37 -16.09
N ARG A 296 2.06 -12.06 -14.81
CA ARG A 296 3.13 -11.52 -13.95
C ARG A 296 3.40 -12.49 -12.81
N TYR A 297 4.67 -12.85 -12.64
CA TYR A 297 5.13 -13.75 -11.60
C TYR A 297 6.39 -13.21 -10.95
N VAL A 298 6.33 -12.98 -9.65
CA VAL A 298 7.48 -12.64 -8.82
C VAL A 298 7.73 -13.81 -7.88
N HIS A 299 8.83 -14.53 -8.13
CA HIS A 299 9.24 -15.69 -7.36
C HIS A 299 9.61 -15.28 -5.94
N ALA A 300 9.15 -16.01 -4.94
CA ALA A 300 9.47 -15.75 -3.55
C ALA A 300 10.88 -16.17 -3.16
N HIS A 301 11.36 -15.63 -2.05
CA HIS A 301 12.55 -16.14 -1.38
C HIS A 301 12.32 -17.54 -0.77
N ALA A 302 13.41 -18.27 -0.52
CA ALA A 302 13.46 -19.64 0.02
C ALA A 302 12.69 -19.84 1.35
N SER A 303 12.40 -18.75 2.07
CA SER A 303 11.62 -18.76 3.30
C SER A 303 10.18 -19.26 3.11
N ILE A 304 9.64 -19.21 1.89
CA ILE A 304 8.32 -19.77 1.58
C ILE A 304 8.41 -21.27 1.29
N SER A 305 9.44 -21.70 0.57
CA SER A 305 9.63 -23.07 0.13
C SER A 305 11.08 -23.27 -0.30
N LEU A 306 11.70 -24.36 0.16
CA LEU A 306 13.08 -24.74 -0.14
C LEU A 306 13.24 -25.47 -1.49
N LYS A 307 12.21 -25.49 -2.32
CA LYS A 307 12.20 -26.26 -3.56
C LYS A 307 12.78 -25.46 -4.71
N ASP A 308 13.39 -26.19 -5.63
CA ASP A 308 14.04 -25.60 -6.80
C ASP A 308 13.08 -24.77 -7.64
N PHE A 309 13.62 -23.64 -8.08
CA PHE A 309 12.96 -22.75 -9.01
C PHE A 309 13.45 -23.06 -10.43
N ASN A 310 12.52 -23.19 -11.38
CA ASN A 310 12.86 -23.53 -12.77
C ASN A 310 12.03 -22.71 -13.78
N PRO A 311 12.61 -21.66 -14.38
CA PRO A 311 11.99 -20.84 -15.41
C PRO A 311 11.42 -21.64 -16.60
N ALA A 312 12.13 -22.68 -17.06
CA ALA A 312 11.74 -23.47 -18.23
C ALA A 312 10.41 -24.22 -18.07
N ARG A 313 9.97 -24.46 -16.83
CA ARG A 313 8.66 -25.07 -16.56
C ARG A 313 7.51 -24.11 -16.87
N PHE A 314 7.71 -22.82 -16.65
CA PHE A 314 6.70 -21.80 -16.96
C PHE A 314 6.50 -21.64 -18.47
N HIS A 315 7.56 -21.69 -19.27
CA HIS A 315 7.45 -21.66 -20.72
C HIS A 315 6.52 -22.76 -21.25
N ARG A 316 6.73 -24.01 -20.82
CA ARG A 316 5.85 -25.15 -21.19
C ARG A 316 4.41 -24.95 -20.72
N ALA A 317 4.23 -24.37 -19.53
CA ALA A 317 2.90 -24.11 -18.98
C ALA A 317 2.16 -22.97 -19.72
N LEU A 318 2.90 -22.03 -20.31
CA LEU A 318 2.39 -20.89 -21.07
C LEU A 318 2.21 -21.19 -22.56
N GLU A 319 2.80 -22.27 -23.08
CA GLU A 319 2.69 -22.68 -24.50
C GLU A 319 1.25 -22.66 -25.06
N PRO A 320 0.21 -23.12 -24.33
CA PRO A 320 -1.18 -23.04 -24.81
C PRO A 320 -1.68 -21.61 -25.09
N HIS A 321 -1.03 -20.60 -24.52
CA HIS A 321 -1.39 -19.17 -24.62
C HIS A 321 -0.52 -18.39 -25.61
N ARG A 322 0.28 -19.06 -26.43
CA ARG A 322 1.21 -18.41 -27.39
C ARG A 322 0.55 -17.42 -28.36
N GLU A 323 -0.73 -17.62 -28.65
CA GLU A 323 -1.53 -16.78 -29.56
C GLU A 323 -2.31 -15.67 -28.83
N THR A 324 -2.36 -15.70 -27.49
CA THR A 324 -3.15 -14.75 -26.69
C THR A 324 -2.33 -13.93 -25.71
N LEU A 325 -1.16 -14.43 -25.28
CA LEU A 325 -0.32 -13.77 -24.28
C LEU A 325 0.32 -12.52 -24.87
N GLU A 326 -0.05 -11.36 -24.35
CA GLU A 326 0.40 -10.03 -24.77
C GLU A 326 1.52 -9.49 -23.85
N ARG A 327 1.50 -9.84 -22.55
CA ARG A 327 2.47 -9.41 -21.54
C ARG A 327 2.96 -10.59 -20.69
N LEU A 328 4.28 -10.71 -20.56
CA LEU A 328 4.98 -11.65 -19.68
C LEU A 328 5.95 -10.88 -18.79
N GLU A 329 5.75 -10.94 -17.47
CA GLU A 329 6.70 -10.44 -16.47
C GLU A 329 7.09 -11.58 -15.53
N PHE A 330 8.40 -11.78 -15.40
CA PHE A 330 8.99 -12.81 -14.56
C PHE A 330 10.17 -12.24 -13.78
N ARG A 331 10.08 -12.23 -12.45
CA ARG A 331 11.08 -11.62 -11.56
C ARG A 331 11.35 -12.49 -10.34
N LEU A 332 12.44 -12.21 -9.63
CA LEU A 332 12.71 -12.75 -8.30
C LEU A 332 12.42 -11.67 -7.26
N ASP A 333 11.81 -12.06 -6.14
CA ASP A 333 11.59 -11.19 -4.99
C ASP A 333 12.91 -10.99 -4.25
N ASP A 334 13.31 -9.74 -4.22
CA ASP A 334 14.57 -9.21 -3.72
C ASP A 334 14.37 -8.27 -2.53
N GLY A 335 13.10 -8.01 -2.16
CA GLY A 335 12.71 -6.96 -1.24
C GLY A 335 13.15 -7.17 0.21
N LEU A 336 13.66 -8.35 0.55
CA LEU A 336 14.00 -8.69 1.94
C LEU A 336 15.52 -8.81 2.18
N GLY A 337 16.38 -8.57 1.19
CA GLY A 337 17.85 -8.61 1.36
C GLY A 337 18.42 -9.98 1.73
N TRP A 338 17.58 -11.01 1.75
CA TRP A 338 18.02 -12.40 1.72
C TRP A 338 18.38 -12.68 0.25
N GLY A 339 19.62 -13.10 0.00
CA GLY A 339 20.13 -13.32 -1.36
C GLY A 339 19.30 -14.32 -2.16
N SER A 340 19.69 -14.54 -3.43
CA SER A 340 19.17 -15.62 -4.29
C SER A 340 18.93 -16.90 -3.47
N THR A 341 17.87 -17.66 -3.81
CA THR A 341 17.59 -18.91 -3.10
C THR A 341 18.72 -19.93 -3.24
N GLY A 342 19.68 -19.65 -4.15
CA GLY A 342 20.84 -20.46 -4.42
C GLY A 342 20.46 -21.74 -5.15
N SER A 343 19.26 -21.79 -5.74
CA SER A 343 18.84 -22.96 -6.52
C SER A 343 19.68 -22.98 -7.80
N GLU A 344 20.25 -24.15 -8.11
CA GLU A 344 21.16 -24.35 -9.24
C GLU A 344 20.54 -24.01 -10.60
N ARG A 345 19.20 -23.84 -10.64
CA ARG A 345 18.39 -23.71 -11.85
C ARG A 345 17.70 -22.37 -12.00
N GLU A 346 17.92 -21.42 -11.09
CA GLU A 346 17.30 -20.08 -11.17
C GLU A 346 17.70 -19.35 -12.46
N ASP A 347 18.91 -19.62 -12.93
CA ASP A 347 19.51 -19.02 -14.13
C ASP A 347 19.28 -19.86 -15.40
N ASP A 348 18.51 -20.97 -15.30
CA ASP A 348 18.14 -21.77 -16.47
C ASP A 348 17.43 -20.89 -17.52
N PHE A 349 17.68 -21.18 -18.79
CA PHE A 349 16.99 -20.53 -19.90
C PHE A 349 15.47 -20.72 -19.78
N PHE A 350 14.71 -19.63 -19.87
CA PHE A 350 13.25 -19.65 -19.82
C PHE A 350 12.67 -20.48 -20.97
N GLY A 351 13.23 -20.37 -22.17
CA GLY A 351 12.72 -20.99 -23.38
C GLY A 351 12.44 -19.97 -24.48
N PRO A 352 12.37 -20.40 -25.76
CA PRO A 352 12.21 -19.48 -26.88
C PRO A 352 10.80 -18.86 -26.89
N LEU A 353 10.74 -17.54 -26.95
CA LEU A 353 9.50 -16.74 -27.01
C LEU A 353 9.06 -16.40 -28.44
N ALA A 354 9.86 -16.72 -29.46
CA ALA A 354 9.54 -16.41 -30.86
C ALA A 354 8.20 -16.98 -31.35
N GLY A 355 7.75 -18.10 -30.75
CA GLY A 355 6.45 -18.71 -31.03
C GLY A 355 5.25 -17.99 -30.40
N PHE A 356 5.46 -17.04 -29.48
CA PHE A 356 4.41 -16.28 -28.82
C PHE A 356 4.00 -15.08 -29.69
N THR A 357 3.23 -15.35 -30.73
CA THR A 357 2.87 -14.39 -31.78
C THR A 357 2.16 -13.12 -31.31
N ALA A 358 1.46 -13.16 -30.17
CA ALA A 358 0.77 -11.99 -29.60
C ALA A 358 1.61 -11.20 -28.58
N LEU A 359 2.80 -11.71 -28.21
CA LEU A 359 3.57 -11.19 -27.09
C LEU A 359 4.28 -9.89 -27.47
N ARG A 360 3.95 -8.82 -26.75
CA ARG A 360 4.38 -7.44 -26.98
C ARG A 360 5.30 -6.93 -25.89
N GLU A 361 5.11 -7.39 -24.66
CA GLU A 361 5.86 -6.93 -23.50
C GLU A 361 6.51 -8.13 -22.81
N VAL A 362 7.83 -8.11 -22.74
CA VAL A 362 8.63 -9.16 -22.09
C VAL A 362 9.50 -8.51 -21.03
N ALA A 363 9.31 -8.90 -19.78
CA ALA A 363 10.14 -8.54 -18.65
C ALA A 363 10.68 -9.81 -17.99
N LEU A 364 11.97 -10.10 -18.17
CA LEU A 364 12.64 -11.30 -17.63
C LEU A 364 13.97 -10.91 -17.00
N ARG A 365 14.59 -11.82 -16.24
CA ARG A 365 16.01 -11.67 -15.91
C ARG A 365 16.87 -11.83 -17.15
N ALA A 366 17.96 -11.08 -17.22
CA ALA A 366 18.94 -11.19 -18.30
C ALA A 366 19.49 -12.62 -18.43
N ALA A 367 19.72 -13.31 -17.31
CA ALA A 367 20.16 -14.71 -17.31
C ALA A 367 19.16 -15.68 -17.97
N ASN A 368 17.85 -15.42 -17.89
CA ASN A 368 16.84 -16.38 -18.35
C ASN A 368 16.43 -16.20 -19.82
N ILE A 369 16.89 -15.16 -20.51
CA ILE A 369 16.41 -14.83 -21.88
C ILE A 369 17.29 -15.40 -23.00
N VAL A 370 18.51 -15.81 -22.67
CA VAL A 370 19.48 -16.44 -23.58
C VAL A 370 19.81 -17.84 -23.06
N ASP A 371 20.05 -18.78 -23.98
CA ASP A 371 20.51 -20.12 -23.64
C ASP A 371 22.04 -20.11 -23.49
N TRP A 372 22.50 -19.92 -22.25
CA TRP A 372 23.93 -19.86 -21.90
C TRP A 372 24.60 -21.24 -21.91
N SER A 373 23.83 -22.33 -21.89
CA SER A 373 24.33 -23.70 -21.71
C SER A 373 24.89 -24.33 -22.98
N LYS A 374 24.54 -23.81 -24.16
CA LYS A 374 24.94 -24.40 -25.47
C LYS A 374 26.30 -23.92 -26.00
N GLY A 375 27.08 -23.24 -25.18
CA GLY A 375 28.32 -22.56 -25.58
C GLY A 375 29.56 -23.43 -25.77
N ASP A 376 29.48 -24.75 -25.92
CA ASP A 376 30.67 -25.60 -26.14
C ASP A 376 31.41 -25.27 -27.47
N ASP A 377 30.73 -24.61 -28.42
CA ASP A 377 31.32 -24.06 -29.66
C ASP A 377 31.45 -22.52 -29.65
N GLY A 378 31.15 -21.87 -28.52
CA GLY A 378 31.14 -20.41 -28.37
C GLY A 378 29.93 -19.71 -28.99
N SER A 379 28.94 -20.43 -29.54
CA SER A 379 27.72 -19.85 -30.11
C SER A 379 26.55 -19.90 -29.12
N PHE A 380 26.28 -18.77 -28.46
CA PHE A 380 25.07 -18.63 -27.64
C PHE A 380 23.82 -18.55 -28.53
N GLY A 381 22.68 -19.04 -28.02
CA GLY A 381 21.41 -18.89 -28.73
C GLY A 381 21.08 -17.41 -28.92
N ALA A 382 21.08 -16.92 -30.16
CA ALA A 382 20.93 -15.50 -30.45
C ALA A 382 19.65 -14.91 -29.83
N LEU A 383 19.77 -13.83 -29.05
CA LEU A 383 18.66 -13.15 -28.37
C LEU A 383 17.53 -12.79 -29.35
N ALA A 384 17.91 -12.21 -30.49
CA ALA A 384 16.95 -11.88 -31.55
C ALA A 384 16.23 -13.14 -32.10
N GLY A 385 16.86 -14.32 -32.09
CA GLY A 385 16.21 -15.59 -32.45
C GLY A 385 15.13 -16.04 -31.46
N ASN A 386 15.24 -15.63 -30.20
CA ASN A 386 14.35 -16.07 -29.12
C ASN A 386 13.14 -15.18 -28.91
N LEU A 387 13.09 -13.97 -29.48
CA LEU A 387 12.04 -12.99 -29.19
C LEU A 387 10.90 -13.00 -30.22
N PRO A 388 9.67 -12.64 -29.81
CA PRO A 388 8.52 -12.57 -30.70
C PRO A 388 8.59 -11.36 -31.64
N ARG A 389 8.12 -11.52 -32.87
CA ARG A 389 8.09 -10.41 -33.86
C ARG A 389 7.26 -9.21 -33.41
N ALA A 390 6.21 -9.43 -32.61
CA ALA A 390 5.28 -8.40 -32.13
C ALA A 390 5.83 -7.59 -30.93
N LEU A 391 7.08 -7.82 -30.52
CA LEU A 391 7.70 -7.19 -29.36
C LEU A 391 7.70 -5.66 -29.47
N ARG A 392 7.29 -5.00 -28.40
CA ARG A 392 7.25 -3.54 -28.21
C ARG A 392 8.14 -3.07 -27.08
N VAL A 393 8.16 -3.85 -25.99
CA VAL A 393 8.92 -3.55 -24.79
C VAL A 393 9.72 -4.78 -24.38
N LEU A 394 11.03 -4.60 -24.25
CA LEU A 394 11.93 -5.57 -23.65
C LEU A 394 12.50 -5.00 -22.35
N ALA A 395 12.19 -5.61 -21.21
CA ALA A 395 12.76 -5.26 -19.92
C ALA A 395 13.64 -6.41 -19.41
N LEU A 396 14.87 -6.09 -19.04
CA LEU A 396 15.86 -7.03 -18.53
C LEU A 396 16.20 -6.67 -17.09
N ASP A 397 15.90 -7.57 -16.18
CA ASP A 397 16.23 -7.44 -14.76
C ASP A 397 17.55 -8.17 -14.43
N GLN A 398 18.21 -7.74 -13.35
CA GLN A 398 19.47 -8.31 -12.85
C GLN A 398 20.55 -8.43 -13.92
N PHE A 399 20.71 -7.36 -14.71
CA PHE A 399 21.66 -7.31 -15.82
C PHE A 399 23.12 -7.48 -15.36
N ASP A 400 23.42 -7.07 -14.14
CA ASP A 400 24.72 -7.25 -13.47
C ASP A 400 25.05 -8.70 -13.10
N GLN A 401 24.08 -9.62 -13.18
CA GLN A 401 24.26 -11.04 -12.85
C GLN A 401 24.54 -11.92 -14.07
N CYS A 402 24.78 -11.34 -15.24
CA CYS A 402 25.19 -12.06 -16.45
C CYS A 402 26.49 -11.50 -17.02
N ASP A 403 27.05 -12.14 -18.05
CA ASP A 403 28.16 -11.54 -18.81
C ASP A 403 27.64 -10.32 -19.57
N MET A 404 27.81 -9.13 -18.98
CA MET A 404 27.33 -7.87 -19.53
C MET A 404 27.89 -7.60 -20.94
N GLY A 405 29.14 -8.00 -21.22
CA GLY A 405 29.75 -7.78 -22.52
C GLY A 405 29.04 -8.60 -23.61
N VAL A 406 28.83 -9.89 -23.33
CA VAL A 406 28.09 -10.78 -24.24
C VAL A 406 26.63 -10.33 -24.38
N MET A 407 25.97 -9.97 -23.28
CA MET A 407 24.57 -9.54 -23.32
C MET A 407 24.38 -8.22 -24.06
N VAL A 408 25.30 -7.26 -23.91
CA VAL A 408 25.25 -6.02 -24.70
C VAL A 408 25.47 -6.32 -26.18
N ALA A 409 26.42 -7.17 -26.55
CA ALA A 409 26.60 -7.56 -27.96
C ALA A 409 25.31 -8.19 -28.55
N GLN A 410 24.62 -9.03 -27.78
CA GLN A 410 23.32 -9.59 -28.19
C GLN A 410 22.22 -8.52 -28.36
N LEU A 411 22.22 -7.49 -27.52
CA LEU A 411 21.30 -6.36 -27.65
C LEU A 411 21.64 -5.47 -28.84
N GLU A 412 22.92 -5.25 -29.13
CA GLU A 412 23.36 -4.50 -30.30
C GLU A 412 22.93 -5.21 -31.60
N ASP A 413 23.10 -6.54 -31.67
CA ASP A 413 22.62 -7.36 -32.79
C ASP A 413 21.10 -7.29 -32.95
N LEU A 414 20.38 -7.30 -31.82
CA LEU A 414 18.92 -7.15 -31.79
C LEU A 414 18.48 -5.78 -32.34
N VAL A 415 19.13 -4.70 -31.91
CA VAL A 415 18.86 -3.34 -32.38
C VAL A 415 19.19 -3.22 -33.87
N GLY A 416 20.32 -3.80 -34.30
CA GLY A 416 20.75 -3.82 -35.69
C GLY A 416 19.73 -4.47 -36.65
N CYS A 417 18.95 -5.45 -36.17
CA CYS A 417 17.89 -6.09 -36.95
C CYS A 417 16.46 -5.68 -36.56
N ALA A 418 16.30 -4.69 -35.67
CA ALA A 418 14.99 -4.33 -35.11
C ALA A 418 14.00 -3.87 -36.17
N LYS A 419 14.41 -3.03 -37.13
CA LYS A 419 13.50 -2.52 -38.19
C LYS A 419 12.87 -3.64 -39.02
N ASP A 420 13.63 -4.71 -39.29
CA ASP A 420 13.16 -5.82 -40.13
C ASP A 420 12.41 -6.88 -39.32
N ARG A 421 12.88 -7.17 -38.10
CA ARG A 421 12.41 -8.31 -37.29
C ARG A 421 11.46 -7.93 -36.17
N PHE A 422 11.56 -6.72 -35.64
CA PHE A 422 10.80 -6.21 -34.49
C PHE A 422 10.30 -4.77 -34.77
N PRO A 423 9.47 -4.58 -35.80
CA PRO A 423 9.13 -3.24 -36.30
C PRO A 423 8.41 -2.35 -35.26
N ASP A 424 7.79 -2.95 -34.24
CA ASP A 424 7.09 -2.24 -33.18
C ASP A 424 7.95 -2.02 -31.91
N LEU A 425 9.20 -2.48 -31.88
CA LEU A 425 10.08 -2.35 -30.71
C LEU A 425 10.40 -0.87 -30.47
N GLY A 426 9.91 -0.34 -29.35
CA GLY A 426 10.07 1.07 -28.99
C GLY A 426 10.79 1.32 -27.67
N LEU A 427 10.94 0.30 -26.83
CA LEU A 427 11.52 0.44 -25.49
C LEU A 427 12.37 -0.77 -25.10
N ILE A 428 13.61 -0.50 -24.67
CA ILE A 428 14.49 -1.44 -23.98
C ILE A 428 14.78 -0.88 -22.59
N GLU A 429 14.37 -1.59 -21.54
CA GLU A 429 14.68 -1.26 -20.15
C GLU A 429 15.69 -2.24 -19.58
N ILE A 430 16.73 -1.73 -18.94
CA ILE A 430 17.78 -2.53 -18.32
C ILE A 430 17.90 -2.14 -16.86
N GLN A 431 17.78 -3.13 -15.99
CA GLN A 431 17.81 -2.97 -14.54
C GLN A 431 18.89 -3.86 -13.92
N GLY A 432 19.62 -3.32 -12.95
CA GLY A 432 20.64 -4.04 -12.20
C GLY A 432 21.33 -3.17 -11.15
N ASP A 433 22.38 -3.69 -10.51
CA ASP A 433 23.31 -2.90 -9.69
C ASP A 433 24.32 -2.14 -10.59
N LEU A 434 23.81 -1.11 -11.26
CA LEU A 434 24.53 -0.43 -12.35
C LEU A 434 25.18 0.89 -11.93
N HIS A 435 24.92 1.38 -10.72
CA HIS A 435 25.40 2.68 -10.25
C HIS A 435 26.31 2.53 -9.05
N ASP A 436 27.20 3.51 -8.84
CA ASP A 436 28.09 3.50 -7.69
C ASP A 436 27.31 3.70 -6.39
N ALA A 437 27.58 2.84 -5.39
CA ALA A 437 27.02 2.95 -4.05
C ALA A 437 27.51 4.20 -3.26
N GLY A 438 28.37 5.04 -3.84
CA GLY A 438 29.00 6.20 -3.20
C GLY A 438 28.07 7.43 -3.08
N ARG A 439 28.15 8.11 -1.91
CA ARG A 439 27.50 9.37 -1.47
C ARG A 439 26.76 10.19 -2.55
N GLY A 440 25.60 9.70 -3.01
CA GLY A 440 24.72 10.43 -3.92
C GLY A 440 24.23 9.65 -5.15
N GLY A 441 24.80 8.48 -5.44
CA GLY A 441 24.17 7.35 -6.14
C GLY A 441 23.44 7.63 -7.47
N ARG A 442 23.89 8.58 -8.29
CA ARG A 442 23.28 8.83 -9.62
C ARG A 442 24.22 8.61 -10.81
N SER A 443 25.50 8.33 -10.57
CA SER A 443 26.42 8.02 -11.66
C SER A 443 26.42 6.52 -11.90
N MET A 444 26.20 6.14 -13.16
CA MET A 444 26.41 4.78 -13.63
C MET A 444 27.90 4.43 -13.50
N LYS A 445 28.21 3.18 -13.13
CA LYS A 445 29.59 2.68 -12.99
C LYS A 445 30.33 2.86 -14.33
N GLU A 446 31.58 3.29 -14.29
CA GLU A 446 32.37 3.57 -15.52
C GLU A 446 32.46 2.35 -16.45
N GLU A 447 32.57 1.14 -15.87
CA GLU A 447 32.54 -0.13 -16.61
C GLU A 447 31.22 -0.33 -17.38
N VAL A 448 30.09 0.04 -16.77
CA VAL A 448 28.76 -0.08 -17.40
C VAL A 448 28.62 0.99 -18.48
N VAL A 449 29.10 2.21 -18.25
CA VAL A 449 29.09 3.27 -19.28
C VAL A 449 29.88 2.81 -20.51
N GLY A 450 31.11 2.33 -20.33
CA GLY A 450 31.98 1.93 -21.43
C GLY A 450 31.40 0.79 -22.27
N VAL A 451 30.76 -0.20 -21.64
CA VAL A 451 30.14 -1.32 -22.37
C VAL A 451 28.85 -0.89 -23.06
N THR A 452 28.10 0.10 -22.55
CA THR A 452 26.72 0.40 -23.00
C THR A 452 26.59 1.63 -23.89
N GLU A 453 27.63 2.46 -24.03
CA GLU A 453 27.61 3.70 -24.81
C GLU A 453 27.24 3.45 -26.28
N ARG A 454 27.84 2.42 -26.90
CA ARG A 454 27.56 2.04 -28.28
C ARG A 454 26.10 1.60 -28.45
N LEU A 455 25.59 0.76 -27.56
CA LEU A 455 24.19 0.32 -27.57
C LEU A 455 23.22 1.51 -27.49
N ARG A 456 23.49 2.52 -26.64
CA ARG A 456 22.65 3.74 -26.57
C ARG A 456 22.62 4.50 -27.90
N GLY A 457 23.77 4.62 -28.56
CA GLY A 457 23.88 5.22 -29.89
C GLY A 457 23.01 4.47 -30.91
N LEU A 458 23.16 3.15 -30.97
CA LEU A 458 22.38 2.29 -31.87
C LEU A 458 20.87 2.37 -31.60
N CYS A 459 20.45 2.36 -30.33
CA CYS A 459 19.05 2.51 -29.96
C CYS A 459 18.48 3.85 -30.43
N SER A 460 19.21 4.95 -30.21
CA SER A 460 18.81 6.29 -30.66
C SER A 460 18.64 6.36 -32.18
N GLU A 461 19.58 5.79 -32.95
CA GLU A 461 19.52 5.71 -34.42
C GLU A 461 18.36 4.83 -34.92
N ALA A 462 18.01 3.80 -34.16
CA ALA A 462 16.87 2.93 -34.45
C ALA A 462 15.51 3.51 -34.02
N GLY A 463 15.50 4.61 -33.24
CA GLY A 463 14.27 5.18 -32.67
C GLY A 463 13.73 4.40 -31.46
N ILE A 464 14.60 3.65 -30.77
CA ILE A 464 14.28 2.83 -29.60
C ILE A 464 14.70 3.59 -28.34
N ASP A 465 13.76 3.80 -27.41
CA ASP A 465 14.07 4.38 -26.09
C ASP A 465 14.81 3.33 -25.24
N CYS A 466 16.01 3.67 -24.77
CA CYS A 466 16.85 2.78 -23.97
C CYS A 466 17.02 3.34 -22.56
N ARG A 467 16.36 2.71 -21.59
CA ARG A 467 16.32 3.15 -20.19
C ARG A 467 17.14 2.24 -19.30
N TRP A 468 17.73 2.84 -18.28
CA TRP A 468 18.61 2.18 -17.35
C TRP A 468 18.18 2.53 -15.95
N TRP A 469 17.96 1.51 -15.13
CA TRP A 469 17.43 1.64 -13.79
C TRP A 469 18.40 1.02 -12.80
N ASN A 470 18.75 1.77 -11.75
CA ASN A 470 19.39 1.14 -10.62
C ASN A 470 18.35 0.37 -9.81
N ARG A 471 18.79 -0.74 -9.22
CA ARG A 471 18.00 -1.45 -8.20
C ARG A 471 18.03 -0.66 -6.89
N GLU A 472 17.43 0.53 -6.84
CA GLU A 472 17.29 1.27 -5.59
C GLU A 472 16.36 0.47 -4.65
N GLY A 473 16.86 0.13 -3.47
CA GLY A 473 16.26 -0.84 -2.57
C GLY A 473 14.77 -0.60 -2.28
N GLY A 474 13.93 -1.49 -2.82
CA GLY A 474 12.53 -1.67 -2.43
C GLY A 474 11.52 -0.75 -3.11
N TYR A 475 10.83 -1.32 -4.12
CA TYR A 475 9.39 -1.25 -4.45
C TYR A 475 9.03 -0.94 -5.91
N THR A 476 8.21 -1.86 -6.44
CA THR A 476 7.26 -1.83 -7.59
C THR A 476 7.43 -0.78 -8.68
N TYR A 477 7.67 -1.29 -9.91
CA TYR A 477 7.45 -0.58 -11.17
C TYR A 477 6.05 0.05 -11.28
N ALA A 478 6.01 1.23 -11.90
CA ALA A 478 4.80 1.97 -12.26
C ALA A 478 4.10 1.45 -13.54
N PHE A 479 4.11 0.14 -13.81
CA PHE A 479 3.33 -0.42 -14.95
C PHE A 479 1.81 -0.21 -14.76
N SER A 480 1.35 0.09 -13.54
CA SER A 480 -0.05 0.34 -13.19
C SER A 480 -0.61 1.70 -13.64
N GLN A 481 0.19 2.65 -14.15
CA GLN A 481 -0.26 4.02 -14.41
C GLN A 481 -0.40 4.43 -15.89
N LEU A 482 -0.22 3.54 -16.86
CA LEU A 482 -0.42 3.87 -18.28
C LEU A 482 -1.89 3.76 -18.72
N HIS A 483 -2.77 4.59 -18.15
CA HIS A 483 -4.04 4.98 -18.78
C HIS A 483 -4.47 6.38 -18.30
N PRO A 484 -4.28 7.45 -19.09
CA PRO A 484 -5.04 8.68 -18.91
C PRO A 484 -6.43 8.52 -19.55
N ILE A 485 -7.47 8.80 -18.78
CA ILE A 485 -8.82 9.10 -19.29
C ILE A 485 -8.73 10.44 -20.06
N PRO A 486 -9.34 10.58 -21.26
CA PRO A 486 -9.26 11.85 -21.99
C PRO A 486 -10.08 12.93 -21.28
N THR A 487 -9.43 14.02 -20.87
CA THR A 487 -10.09 15.27 -20.43
C THR A 487 -10.12 16.26 -21.60
N PRO A 488 -11.21 17.03 -21.80
CA PRO A 488 -11.35 17.98 -22.91
C PRO A 488 -10.54 19.26 -22.65
N PRO A 489 -10.26 20.07 -23.70
CA PRO A 489 -9.36 21.21 -23.59
C PRO A 489 -10.02 22.35 -22.80
N ILE A 490 -9.34 22.84 -21.76
CA ILE A 490 -9.69 24.08 -21.07
C ILE A 490 -8.85 25.21 -21.69
N SER A 491 -9.55 26.23 -22.20
CA SER A 491 -8.98 27.46 -22.73
C SER A 491 -8.44 28.35 -21.61
N GLU A 492 -7.21 28.83 -21.76
CA GLU A 492 -6.61 29.83 -20.87
C GLU A 492 -7.15 31.23 -21.18
N HIS A 493 -7.78 31.86 -20.18
CA HIS A 493 -7.97 33.31 -20.13
C HIS A 493 -7.20 33.85 -18.93
N HIS A 494 -6.15 34.64 -19.20
CA HIS A 494 -5.44 35.43 -18.22
C HIS A 494 -6.32 36.55 -17.67
N SER A 495 -6.31 36.75 -16.35
CA SER A 495 -6.74 37.99 -15.71
C SER A 495 -5.98 38.20 -14.40
N SER A 496 -5.32 39.35 -14.34
CA SER A 496 -4.59 39.93 -13.22
C SER A 496 -5.54 40.39 -12.10
N HIS A 497 -5.17 40.21 -10.82
CA HIS A 497 -5.09 41.31 -9.83
C HIS A 497 -4.79 40.86 -8.38
N GLN A 498 -3.75 41.51 -7.83
CA GLN A 498 -3.63 42.16 -6.51
C GLN A 498 -4.07 41.43 -5.23
N ALA A 499 -3.06 41.11 -4.41
CA ALA A 499 -3.19 40.68 -3.02
C ALA A 499 -3.36 41.88 -2.06
N SER A 500 -4.37 41.79 -1.18
CA SER A 500 -4.46 42.58 0.06
C SER A 500 -4.48 41.63 1.25
N THR A 501 -3.49 41.76 2.14
CA THR A 501 -3.35 40.95 3.35
C THR A 501 -4.17 41.53 4.50
N SER A 502 -5.13 40.77 5.02
CA SER A 502 -5.72 41.00 6.34
C SER A 502 -5.60 39.73 7.19
N THR A 503 -4.72 39.78 8.18
CA THR A 503 -4.43 38.71 9.13
C THR A 503 -5.46 38.69 10.27
N THR A 504 -6.37 37.72 10.24
CA THR A 504 -7.07 37.24 11.44
C THR A 504 -6.55 35.83 11.76
N SER A 505 -5.68 35.74 12.76
CA SER A 505 -5.05 34.50 13.19
C SER A 505 -6.06 33.59 13.89
N ASN A 506 -6.43 32.50 13.23
CA ASN A 506 -7.01 31.33 13.88
C ASN A 506 -5.88 30.59 14.64
N PRO A 507 -6.03 30.26 15.94
CA PRO A 507 -5.00 29.54 16.66
C PRO A 507 -5.01 28.08 16.20
N HIS A 508 -4.19 27.76 15.19
CA HIS A 508 -3.87 26.37 14.88
C HIS A 508 -3.33 25.72 16.16
N ARG A 509 -4.09 24.75 16.71
CA ARG A 509 -3.65 23.94 17.85
C ARG A 509 -2.42 23.15 17.41
N MET A 510 -1.24 23.65 17.76
CA MET A 510 0.01 22.95 17.51
C MET A 510 0.08 21.68 18.34
N VAL A 511 0.10 20.54 17.64
CA VAL A 511 0.39 19.22 18.21
C VAL A 511 1.86 19.15 18.60
N PHE A 512 2.17 18.47 19.71
CA PHE A 512 3.52 18.31 20.25
C PHE A 512 3.98 16.87 20.14
N TYR A 513 5.19 16.66 19.59
CA TYR A 513 5.76 15.34 19.34
C TYR A 513 6.91 15.03 20.29
N ASN A 514 6.94 13.79 20.77
CA ASN A 514 8.00 13.25 21.60
C ASN A 514 8.54 11.96 20.98
N LEU A 515 9.83 11.95 20.65
CA LEU A 515 10.54 10.75 20.22
C LEU A 515 11.05 9.98 21.44
N VAL A 516 10.63 8.73 21.59
CA VAL A 516 10.92 7.93 22.78
C VAL A 516 11.67 6.65 22.41
N PHE A 517 12.71 6.34 23.19
CA PHE A 517 13.59 5.19 22.97
C PHE A 517 13.42 4.16 24.08
N TYR A 518 13.19 2.90 23.71
CA TYR A 518 13.24 1.78 24.64
C TYR A 518 14.64 1.16 24.63
N ARG A 519 15.31 1.18 25.78
CA ARG A 519 16.72 0.77 25.94
C ARG A 519 16.92 -0.68 26.37
N GLY A 520 15.84 -1.44 26.57
CA GLY A 520 15.91 -2.78 27.18
C GLY A 520 16.27 -2.77 28.67
N ASP A 521 16.33 -3.95 29.29
CA ASP A 521 16.62 -4.11 30.73
C ASP A 521 18.12 -4.08 31.08
N HIS A 522 19.02 -4.17 30.09
CA HIS A 522 20.43 -4.50 30.32
C HIS A 522 21.44 -3.54 29.69
N TRP A 523 21.14 -2.23 29.63
CA TRP A 523 22.06 -1.23 29.05
C TRP A 523 23.46 -1.21 29.71
N HIS A 524 23.62 -1.78 30.91
CA HIS A 524 24.89 -1.80 31.63
C HIS A 524 25.72 -3.09 31.48
N GLU A 525 25.20 -4.15 30.84
CA GLU A 525 25.97 -5.38 30.59
C GLU A 525 26.57 -5.35 29.17
N SER A 526 27.66 -4.59 29.04
CA SER A 526 28.28 -4.12 27.80
C SER A 526 28.96 -5.18 26.91
N ASN A 527 28.53 -6.44 26.89
CA ASN A 527 29.20 -7.50 26.08
C ASN A 527 28.28 -8.36 25.21
N LYS A 528 26.97 -8.07 25.11
CA LYS A 528 26.13 -8.74 24.10
C LYS A 528 26.07 -7.89 22.83
N PRO A 529 26.52 -8.39 21.66
CA PRO A 529 26.49 -7.63 20.39
C PRO A 529 25.06 -7.29 19.90
N ASN A 530 24.03 -7.83 20.56
CA ASN A 530 22.61 -7.53 20.32
C ASN A 530 21.96 -6.73 21.46
N GLY A 531 22.76 -6.16 22.37
CA GLY A 531 22.29 -5.39 23.53
C GLY A 531 21.68 -4.06 23.11
N GLY A 532 20.36 -4.03 22.97
CA GLY A 532 19.58 -2.81 22.74
C GLY A 532 19.27 -2.57 21.27
N ARG A 533 18.39 -3.40 20.67
CA ARG A 533 17.61 -2.89 19.53
C ARG A 533 16.71 -1.78 20.07
N ASP A 534 17.11 -0.55 19.82
CA ASP A 534 16.39 0.67 20.24
C ASP A 534 15.07 0.76 19.48
N ASN A 535 14.04 0.12 20.03
CA ASN A 535 12.68 0.33 19.55
C ASN A 535 12.32 1.81 19.76
N ARG A 536 11.87 2.47 18.69
CA ARG A 536 11.52 3.89 18.69
C ARG A 536 10.02 4.05 18.74
N TYR A 537 9.59 5.13 19.35
CA TYR A 537 8.18 5.45 19.46
C TYR A 537 7.98 6.94 19.27
N LEU A 538 6.86 7.29 18.64
CA LEU A 538 6.37 8.65 18.58
C LEU A 538 5.21 8.79 19.56
N ILE A 539 5.36 9.65 20.55
CA ILE A 539 4.27 10.11 21.39
C ILE A 539 3.76 11.42 20.82
N ILE A 540 2.46 11.52 20.62
CA ILE A 540 1.79 12.67 20.03
C ILE A 540 0.86 13.25 21.08
N ALA A 541 1.15 14.43 21.60
CA ALA A 541 0.33 15.12 22.58
C ALA A 541 -0.33 16.36 21.96
N SER A 542 -1.58 16.65 22.35
CA SER A 542 -2.28 17.84 21.83
C SER A 542 -1.62 19.18 22.22
N THR A 543 -0.78 19.20 23.25
CA THR A 543 0.05 20.35 23.64
C THR A 543 1.34 19.89 24.32
N ARG A 544 2.34 20.77 24.37
CA ARG A 544 3.58 20.55 25.16
C ARG A 544 3.28 20.30 26.64
N SER A 545 2.38 21.07 27.24
CA SER A 545 2.03 20.94 28.66
C SER A 545 1.47 19.55 28.98
N LYS A 546 0.72 18.95 28.04
CA LYS A 546 0.20 17.59 28.18
C LYS A 546 1.29 16.52 28.02
N ALA A 547 2.25 16.71 27.10
CA ALA A 547 3.43 15.85 27.05
C ALA A 547 4.26 15.93 28.34
N ASP A 548 4.46 17.14 28.87
CA ASP A 548 5.15 17.38 30.15
C ASP A 548 4.44 16.74 31.33
N LEU A 549 3.10 16.81 31.35
CA LEU A 549 2.29 16.15 32.35
C LEU A 549 2.38 14.62 32.23
N LEU A 550 2.27 14.06 31.02
CA LEU A 550 2.42 12.63 30.79
C LEU A 550 3.77 12.12 31.30
N TYR A 551 4.87 12.81 30.98
CA TYR A 551 6.20 12.44 31.46
C TYR A 551 6.27 12.38 32.99
N ARG A 552 5.74 13.41 33.68
CA ARG A 552 5.70 13.46 35.15
C ARG A 552 4.85 12.33 35.74
N VAL A 553 3.67 12.09 35.17
CA VAL A 553 2.77 11.02 35.60
C VAL A 553 3.45 9.66 35.51
N LEU A 554 4.13 9.37 34.39
CA LEU A 554 4.87 8.12 34.20
C LEU A 554 6.08 8.01 35.14
N GLN A 555 6.72 9.14 35.49
CA GLN A 555 7.85 9.17 36.41
C GLN A 555 7.43 8.94 37.87
N GLU A 556 6.32 9.53 38.29
CA GLU A 556 5.82 9.51 39.67
C GLU A 556 5.01 8.24 39.99
N ASN A 557 4.37 7.62 38.99
CA ASN A 557 3.44 6.51 39.19
C ASN A 557 3.97 5.21 38.59
N LYS A 558 4.97 4.63 39.24
CA LYS A 558 5.55 3.32 38.85
C LYS A 558 4.51 2.18 38.80
N SER A 559 3.36 2.33 39.47
CA SER A 559 2.23 1.38 39.39
C SER A 559 1.60 1.32 38.00
N LEU A 560 1.43 2.48 37.33
CA LEU A 560 0.83 2.56 35.99
C LEU A 560 1.60 1.73 34.97
N THR A 561 2.90 1.70 35.18
CA THR A 561 3.87 1.08 34.29
C THR A 561 4.26 -0.33 34.73
N GLY A 562 3.57 -0.90 35.74
CA GLY A 562 3.75 -2.29 36.18
C GLY A 562 4.97 -2.54 37.06
N GLY A 563 5.55 -1.52 37.69
CA GLY A 563 6.67 -1.63 38.62
C GLY A 563 8.01 -1.90 37.91
N ARG A 564 8.63 -3.07 38.16
CA ARG A 564 9.92 -3.47 37.56
C ARG A 564 9.90 -3.44 36.02
N LYS A 565 8.70 -3.59 35.45
CA LYS A 565 8.35 -3.51 34.02
C LYS A 565 8.69 -2.20 33.33
N PHE A 566 8.98 -1.14 34.06
CA PHE A 566 9.26 0.17 33.51
C PHE A 566 10.06 0.98 34.52
N HIS A 567 11.38 0.95 34.35
CA HIS A 567 12.33 1.64 35.20
C HIS A 567 13.23 2.56 34.36
N GLU A 568 13.88 3.53 35.01
CA GLU A 568 14.73 4.52 34.33
C GLU A 568 14.11 5.32 33.18
N LEU A 569 12.90 5.87 33.38
CA LEU A 569 12.39 6.93 32.51
C LEU A 569 13.29 8.17 32.65
N LYS A 570 13.98 8.53 31.57
CA LYS A 570 14.95 9.63 31.50
C LYS A 570 14.53 10.61 30.42
N ARG A 571 14.49 11.89 30.77
CA ARG A 571 14.29 12.98 29.83
C ARG A 571 15.62 13.40 29.23
N LEU A 572 15.79 13.20 27.93
CA LEU A 572 16.98 13.61 27.18
C LEU A 572 16.85 15.06 26.71
N SER A 573 15.63 15.45 26.30
CA SER A 573 15.25 16.83 25.93
C SER A 573 13.74 17.05 26.15
N PRO A 574 13.20 18.26 25.94
CA PRO A 574 11.76 18.47 25.96
C PRO A 574 10.98 17.52 25.04
N GLN A 575 11.59 17.10 23.92
CA GLN A 575 10.99 16.28 22.87
C GLN A 575 11.54 14.85 22.83
N MET A 576 12.49 14.48 23.70
CA MET A 576 13.10 13.15 23.66
C MET A 576 13.17 12.51 25.04
N TRP A 577 12.65 11.29 25.14
CA TRP A 577 12.68 10.49 26.37
C TRP A 577 13.33 9.14 26.08
N SER A 578 13.91 8.52 27.09
CA SER A 578 14.31 7.12 27.02
C SER A 578 13.82 6.38 28.26
N TRP A 579 13.61 5.07 28.15
CA TRP A 579 13.14 4.26 29.27
C TRP A 579 13.65 2.81 29.16
N CYS A 580 13.68 2.10 30.29
CA CYS A 580 14.03 0.67 30.41
C CYS A 580 12.85 -0.11 31.01
N GLY A 581 12.76 -1.42 30.79
CA GLY A 581 11.68 -2.24 31.35
C GLY A 581 11.47 -3.57 30.62
N ASP A 582 10.66 -4.46 31.19
CA ASP A 582 10.43 -5.85 30.75
C ASP A 582 9.93 -6.02 29.29
N GLY A 583 9.64 -4.93 28.58
CA GLY A 583 9.37 -5.00 27.15
C GLY A 583 8.85 -3.72 26.54
N PRO A 584 8.95 -3.56 25.21
CA PRO A 584 8.52 -2.38 24.46
C PRO A 584 7.07 -1.93 24.72
N LYS A 585 6.21 -2.85 25.13
CA LYS A 585 4.77 -2.65 25.30
C LYS A 585 4.38 -1.89 26.56
N ALA A 586 5.23 -1.81 27.60
CA ALA A 586 4.80 -1.24 28.88
C ALA A 586 4.44 0.27 28.79
N LEU A 587 5.11 1.02 27.90
CA LEU A 587 4.76 2.42 27.62
C LEU A 587 3.40 2.55 26.90
N TYR A 588 3.16 1.68 25.91
CA TYR A 588 1.88 1.62 25.20
C TYR A 588 0.74 1.31 26.17
N ASP A 589 0.88 0.27 27.00
CA ASP A 589 -0.14 -0.15 27.95
C ASP A 589 -0.46 0.96 28.97
N ALA A 590 0.55 1.74 29.39
CA ALA A 590 0.36 2.86 30.31
C ALA A 590 -0.45 4.01 29.66
N ILE A 591 -0.12 4.40 28.42
CA ILE A 591 -0.85 5.43 27.67
C ILE A 591 -2.28 4.95 27.35
N GLU A 592 -2.44 3.68 26.98
CA GLU A 592 -3.75 3.07 26.72
C GLU A 592 -4.63 3.13 27.97
N LYS A 593 -4.12 2.73 29.15
CA LYS A 593 -4.82 2.83 30.44
C LYS A 593 -5.27 4.25 30.78
N ILE A 594 -4.44 5.26 30.48
CA ILE A 594 -4.80 6.68 30.66
C ILE A 594 -5.98 7.05 29.73
N ASN A 595 -5.90 6.66 28.45
CA ASN A 595 -6.92 6.98 27.44
C ASN A 595 -8.27 6.27 27.68
N ILE A 596 -8.24 5.04 28.18
CA ILE A 596 -9.46 4.29 28.52
C ILE A 596 -10.02 4.66 29.90
N GLY A 597 -9.28 5.41 30.72
CA GLY A 597 -9.73 5.84 32.05
C GLY A 597 -9.50 4.82 33.18
N THR A 598 -8.70 3.78 32.95
CA THR A 598 -8.42 2.72 33.93
C THR A 598 -7.05 2.86 34.62
N ALA A 599 -6.36 3.98 34.40
CA ALA A 599 -5.09 4.29 35.04
C ALA A 599 -5.20 4.28 36.58
N GLU A 600 -4.44 3.40 37.23
CA GLU A 600 -4.27 3.34 38.68
C GLU A 600 -3.13 4.26 39.13
N VAL A 601 -3.51 5.48 39.49
CA VAL A 601 -2.61 6.54 39.98
C VAL A 601 -2.64 6.54 41.51
N VAL A 602 -1.54 6.93 42.16
CA VAL A 602 -1.34 6.77 43.63
C VAL A 602 -2.41 7.48 44.47
N THR A 603 -2.95 8.61 44.04
CA THR A 603 -4.00 9.35 44.76
C THR A 603 -5.22 9.60 43.87
N ALA A 604 -6.41 9.65 44.49
CA ALA A 604 -7.68 9.90 43.78
C ALA A 604 -7.70 11.27 43.09
N GLU A 605 -7.10 12.28 43.71
CA GLU A 605 -6.97 13.64 43.16
C GLU A 605 -6.08 13.66 41.91
N THR A 606 -4.90 13.02 41.96
CA THR A 606 -4.01 12.91 40.80
C THR A 606 -4.67 12.07 39.70
N LYS A 607 -5.43 11.02 40.04
CA LYS A 607 -6.20 10.25 39.06
C LYS A 607 -7.19 11.14 38.30
N GLN A 608 -7.97 11.96 39.00
CA GLN A 608 -8.95 12.84 38.36
C GLN A 608 -8.28 13.89 37.47
N MET A 609 -7.19 14.51 37.94
CA MET A 609 -6.40 15.47 37.15
C MET A 609 -5.81 14.82 35.89
N VAL A 610 -5.20 13.64 36.01
CA VAL A 610 -4.58 12.91 34.89
C VAL A 610 -5.61 12.54 33.83
N LEU A 611 -6.77 12.02 34.27
CA LEU A 611 -7.84 11.64 33.34
C LEU A 611 -8.52 12.87 32.70
N ALA A 612 -8.60 14.00 33.40
CA ALA A 612 -9.14 15.23 32.83
C ALA A 612 -8.22 15.80 31.74
N GLU A 613 -6.90 15.77 31.95
CA GLU A 613 -5.94 16.48 31.09
C GLU A 613 -5.38 15.61 29.94
N LEU A 614 -5.13 14.32 30.19
CA LEU A 614 -4.42 13.46 29.24
C LEU A 614 -5.33 12.52 28.43
N ARG A 615 -6.52 12.18 28.94
CA ARG A 615 -7.41 11.21 28.30
C ARG A 615 -7.83 11.68 26.91
N GLY A 616 -7.54 10.88 25.88
CA GLY A 616 -7.85 11.20 24.48
C GLY A 616 -6.97 12.31 23.89
N HIS A 617 -5.92 12.71 24.60
CA HIS A 617 -5.04 13.83 24.22
C HIS A 617 -3.59 13.44 24.00
N VAL A 618 -3.27 12.15 24.19
CA VAL A 618 -1.95 11.56 23.99
C VAL A 618 -2.12 10.30 23.16
N PHE A 619 -1.34 10.18 22.08
CA PHE A 619 -1.30 9.02 21.21
C PHE A 619 0.10 8.45 21.16
N PHE A 620 0.21 7.19 20.74
CA PHE A 620 1.46 6.44 20.69
C PHE A 620 1.53 5.70 19.36
N GLN A 621 2.66 5.81 18.68
CA GLN A 621 2.95 5.12 17.42
C GLN A 621 4.31 4.43 17.53
N PHE A 622 4.37 3.17 17.11
CA PHE A 622 5.63 2.45 16.97
C PHE A 622 6.35 2.91 15.71
N LEU A 623 7.64 3.18 15.84
CA LEU A 623 8.54 3.45 14.72
C LEU A 623 9.55 2.30 14.73
N ASP A 624 9.53 1.45 13.70
CA ASP A 624 10.36 0.25 13.61
C ASP A 624 11.85 0.51 13.94
N ALA A 625 12.57 -0.59 14.22
CA ALA A 625 14.00 -0.54 14.51
C ALA A 625 14.75 0.13 13.35
N TRP A 626 15.73 0.97 13.68
CA TRP A 626 16.40 1.85 12.70
C TRP A 626 17.18 1.08 11.61
N ASP A 627 17.43 -0.21 11.82
CA ASP A 627 18.09 -1.16 10.93
C ASP A 627 17.13 -1.95 10.04
N THR A 628 15.81 -1.78 10.19
CA THR A 628 14.80 -2.62 9.50
C THR A 628 14.08 -1.93 8.32
N LEU A 629 14.36 -0.65 8.03
CA LEU A 629 13.77 0.08 6.89
C LEU A 629 14.84 0.77 6.03
N PRO A 630 14.88 0.54 4.71
CA PRO A 630 15.89 1.08 3.80
C PRO A 630 15.54 2.47 3.23
N LEU A 631 14.68 3.26 3.88
CA LEU A 631 14.28 4.57 3.35
C LEU A 631 15.35 5.62 3.64
N GLY A 632 16.21 5.84 2.64
CA GLY A 632 17.09 7.00 2.55
C GLY A 632 16.30 8.28 2.33
N PHE A 633 16.40 9.23 3.26
CA PHE A 633 15.96 10.60 3.03
C PHE A 633 17.18 11.55 3.06
N PRO A 634 17.57 12.16 1.92
CA PRO A 634 18.65 13.14 1.88
C PRO A 634 18.20 14.61 2.08
N VAL A 635 19.15 15.37 2.63
CA VAL A 635 19.17 16.78 3.10
C VAL A 635 19.21 17.83 1.98
N LEU A 636 18.76 19.08 2.25
CA LEU A 636 19.34 20.32 1.66
C LEU A 636 19.49 21.47 2.68
N ARG A 637 20.30 22.48 2.28
CA ARG A 637 21.36 23.24 3.00
C ARG A 637 20.95 24.27 4.06
N ALA A 638 21.95 24.64 4.86
CA ALA A 638 21.93 25.65 5.91
C ALA A 638 22.81 26.84 5.55
N ASP A 639 22.17 27.96 5.23
CA ASP A 639 22.73 29.29 5.27
C ASP A 639 21.68 30.19 5.89
N GLU A 640 21.70 30.27 7.22
CA GLU A 640 21.42 31.47 8.01
C GLU A 640 21.33 31.11 9.50
N GLY A 641 22.16 31.79 10.29
CA GLY A 641 21.75 32.38 11.56
C GLY A 641 21.44 31.46 12.73
N ASP A 642 22.40 31.41 13.65
CA ASP A 642 22.24 31.23 15.10
C ASP A 642 20.81 31.49 15.65
N VAL A 643 20.04 30.43 15.94
CA VAL A 643 18.89 30.51 16.86
C VAL A 643 18.76 29.22 17.67
N ALA A 644 18.55 29.40 18.98
CA ALA A 644 18.22 28.36 19.95
C ALA A 644 16.81 27.77 19.71
N ASP A 645 16.62 26.49 20.10
CA ASP A 645 15.37 25.71 20.18
C ASP A 645 14.05 26.45 19.89
N ARG A 646 13.73 26.68 18.60
CA ARG A 646 12.41 27.16 18.16
C ARG A 646 11.84 26.20 17.10
N MET A 647 10.56 25.86 17.24
CA MET A 647 9.80 25.24 16.16
C MET A 647 9.16 26.34 15.31
N ASN A 648 9.38 26.31 14.00
CA ASN A 648 8.54 26.99 13.02
C ASN A 648 8.38 26.07 11.80
N GLY A 649 7.15 25.83 11.35
CA GLY A 649 6.88 25.09 10.10
C GLY A 649 7.37 23.63 10.01
N GLY A 650 7.25 22.84 11.10
CA GLY A 650 7.54 21.40 11.07
C GLY A 650 9.02 21.00 11.13
N ARG A 651 9.94 21.97 11.29
CA ARG A 651 11.40 21.73 11.43
C ARG A 651 11.84 21.79 12.89
N PHE A 652 12.75 20.92 13.31
CA PHE A 652 13.33 20.90 14.66
C PHE A 652 14.82 20.60 14.68
N CYS A 653 15.54 21.19 15.62
CA CYS A 653 16.95 20.91 15.88
C CYS A 653 17.10 20.41 17.31
N VAL A 654 17.90 19.36 17.53
CA VAL A 654 18.08 18.79 18.87
C VAL A 654 19.49 19.07 19.36
N ARG A 655 19.61 19.72 20.52
CA ARG A 655 20.88 19.88 21.26
C ARG A 655 20.98 18.85 22.39
N SER A 656 22.17 18.29 22.60
CA SER A 656 22.44 17.50 23.81
C SER A 656 22.58 18.41 25.02
N ARG A 657 21.66 18.34 25.99
CA ARG A 657 21.67 19.20 27.17
C ARG A 657 22.80 18.85 28.17
N ARG A 658 23.31 17.62 28.14
CA ARG A 658 24.44 17.17 28.98
C ARG A 658 25.81 17.60 28.44
N TRP A 659 25.91 17.88 27.14
CA TRP A 659 27.18 18.24 26.48
C TRP A 659 26.91 19.32 25.43
N PRO A 660 26.91 20.62 25.79
CA PRO A 660 26.48 21.71 24.90
C PRO A 660 27.29 21.84 23.60
N ARG A 661 28.49 21.25 23.56
CA ARG A 661 29.38 21.16 22.38
C ARG A 661 29.04 20.01 21.43
N ARG A 662 28.06 19.15 21.78
CA ARG A 662 27.63 18.00 20.99
C ARG A 662 26.23 18.20 20.42
N PHE A 663 26.10 17.98 19.13
CA PHE A 663 24.86 18.06 18.38
C PHE A 663 24.41 16.66 17.95
N TRP A 664 23.12 16.47 17.71
CA TRP A 664 22.67 15.28 17.01
C TRP A 664 22.95 15.48 15.51
N ALA A 665 23.56 14.48 14.88
CA ALA A 665 24.02 14.49 13.49
C ALA A 665 23.55 13.24 12.77
N LEU A 666 23.51 13.30 11.44
CA LEU A 666 23.25 12.15 10.60
C LEU A 666 24.60 11.56 10.16
N HIS A 667 25.03 10.48 10.80
CA HIS A 667 26.21 9.74 10.37
C HIS A 667 25.88 8.91 9.12
N ARG A 668 26.58 9.20 8.03
CA ARG A 668 26.43 8.48 6.76
C ARG A 668 27.59 7.49 6.60
N GLY A 669 27.38 6.26 7.07
CA GLY A 669 28.27 5.12 6.81
C GLY A 669 27.89 4.41 5.51
N SER A 670 28.69 3.42 5.08
CA SER A 670 28.55 2.77 3.76
C SER A 670 27.16 2.20 3.49
N ASN A 671 26.41 1.73 4.50
CA ASN A 671 25.10 1.09 4.32
C ASN A 671 23.98 1.59 5.26
N SER A 672 24.13 2.73 5.97
CA SER A 672 23.02 3.29 6.78
C SER A 672 23.19 4.78 7.16
N CYS A 673 22.06 5.45 7.35
CA CYS A 673 21.98 6.79 7.95
C CYS A 673 21.61 6.67 9.44
N ALA A 674 22.58 6.82 10.34
CA ALA A 674 22.35 6.76 11.79
C ALA A 674 22.25 8.18 12.38
N ILE A 675 21.35 8.39 13.34
CA ILE A 675 21.36 9.62 14.15
C ILE A 675 22.36 9.42 15.29
N VAL A 676 23.50 10.09 15.23
CA VAL A 676 24.57 10.01 16.23
C VAL A 676 24.72 11.33 16.97
N VAL A 677 25.47 11.31 18.07
CA VAL A 677 25.93 12.52 18.73
C VAL A 677 27.29 12.89 18.15
N SER A 678 27.41 14.06 17.52
CA SER A 678 28.62 14.57 16.88
C SER A 678 29.09 15.87 17.52
N GLU A 679 30.40 16.07 17.62
CA GLU A 679 31.01 17.34 18.05
C GLU A 679 31.23 18.31 16.89
N TRP A 680 31.07 17.85 15.65
CA TRP A 680 31.44 18.58 14.42
C TRP A 680 30.29 18.68 13.40
N GLU A 681 29.24 17.87 13.53
CA GLU A 681 28.10 17.86 12.61
C GLU A 681 26.80 18.15 13.37
N ARG A 682 25.88 18.89 12.75
CA ARG A 682 24.56 19.24 13.30
C ARG A 682 23.49 18.90 12.27
N ALA A 683 22.44 18.19 12.69
CA ALA A 683 21.27 17.89 11.87
C ALA A 683 20.03 18.66 12.36
N VAL A 684 19.19 19.04 11.40
CA VAL A 684 17.82 19.55 11.61
C VAL A 684 16.89 18.51 11.00
N PHE A 685 15.86 18.13 11.74
CA PHE A 685 14.90 17.09 11.38
C PHE A 685 13.55 17.73 11.05
N ARG A 686 12.77 17.12 10.15
CA ARG A 686 11.39 17.51 9.85
C ARG A 686 10.46 16.34 10.18
N VAL A 687 9.32 16.60 10.79
CA VAL A 687 8.24 15.60 10.95
C VAL A 687 7.19 15.90 9.90
N CYS A 688 6.98 14.97 8.96
CA CYS A 688 5.88 15.04 8.01
C CYS A 688 4.79 14.06 8.46
N ILE A 689 3.55 14.52 8.55
CA ILE A 689 2.38 13.62 8.65
C ILE A 689 1.82 13.48 7.25
N GLU A 690 1.87 12.26 6.74
CA GLU A 690 1.29 11.92 5.45
C GLU A 690 -0.21 12.25 5.45
N GLY A 691 -0.63 13.13 4.55
CA GLY A 691 -2.02 13.57 4.40
C GLY A 691 -2.37 14.99 4.87
N VAL A 692 -1.50 15.68 5.62
CA VAL A 692 -1.78 17.06 6.10
C VAL A 692 -1.18 18.14 5.18
N GLU A 693 -0.09 17.86 4.46
CA GLU A 693 0.64 18.89 3.68
C GLU A 693 0.24 18.99 2.19
N ARG A 694 -0.69 18.16 1.68
CA ARG A 694 -1.18 18.30 0.29
C ARG A 694 -1.93 19.63 0.07
N GLU A 695 -2.53 20.22 1.11
CA GLU A 695 -3.23 21.50 1.01
C GLU A 695 -2.32 22.74 1.12
N THR A 696 -1.12 22.60 1.70
CA THR A 696 -0.17 23.72 1.86
C THR A 696 0.83 23.82 0.71
N ALA A 697 1.23 22.69 0.11
CA ALA A 697 2.16 22.69 -1.03
C ALA A 697 1.57 23.36 -2.30
N GLU A 698 0.25 23.31 -2.50
CA GLU A 698 -0.43 24.03 -3.60
C GLU A 698 -0.46 25.56 -3.41
N LYS A 699 -0.31 26.06 -2.18
CA LYS A 699 -0.30 27.49 -1.89
C LYS A 699 1.10 28.11 -1.99
N ASP A 700 2.13 27.36 -1.61
CA ASP A 700 3.51 27.86 -1.65
C ASP A 700 4.12 27.80 -3.07
N GLY A 701 3.73 26.83 -3.91
CA GLY A 701 4.17 26.75 -5.31
C GLY A 701 3.68 27.90 -6.21
N LYS A 702 2.69 28.69 -5.77
CA LYS A 702 2.21 29.88 -6.48
C LYS A 702 2.98 31.17 -6.14
N LYS A 703 3.86 31.14 -5.13
CA LYS A 703 4.58 32.33 -4.66
C LYS A 703 6.00 32.41 -5.24
N ASP A 704 6.63 31.28 -5.52
CA ASP A 704 8.00 31.21 -6.06
C ASP A 704 8.07 31.35 -7.60
N SER A 705 6.98 31.77 -8.25
CA SER A 705 6.93 32.06 -9.70
C SER A 705 6.69 33.54 -10.02
N GLU A 706 6.69 34.42 -9.02
CA GLU A 706 6.59 35.89 -9.19
C GLU A 706 7.73 36.69 -8.48
N GLU A 707 8.86 36.07 -8.13
CA GLU A 707 10.09 36.78 -7.72
C GLU A 707 11.31 36.43 -8.58
#